data_AF-A0A4R9LXH8-F1
#
_entry.id   AF-A0A4R9LXH8-F1
#
_cell.length_a   1.000
_cell.length_b   1.000
_cell.length_c   1.000
_cell.angle_alpha   90.00
_cell.angle_beta   90.00
_cell.angle_gamma   90.00
#
_symmetry.space_group_name_H-M   'P 1'
#
loop_
_entity.id
_entity.type
_entity.pdbx_description
1 polymer ?
#
loop_
_entity_poly.entity_id
_entity_poly.type
_entity_poly.pdbx_seq_one_letter_code
_entity_poly.pdbx_strand_id
1 'polypeptide(L)'
;MGASYRSSGSSSSYSSSSSSSYRSSSYSSSSYRSSSNSSSHNSSSTSSYTSSPPAGPEPTAYFEADKHDIRIHFKSSGQADVIESFLIKEKTAKVGIVRKKFLKIANWKISELKVTPVEYYANAFDWEIDVNWKEGANDSKIPLELSYRIEQPMETIGNSTLLFWEVEKKIIRPEKANVTITWDEDLIWKSFQVSQRYYDPNLFDYSEEPVKLILGENKITIDPSSLRNDFTHFVLLGFPESNVSSRSGNLGTADQEHYTTHQKITLNENGSDRYEVDLSFFSKETKNQEKLFFDYGINHFYSQNNSLLPRFLSPSYQIHYDYSSNMSSGFWSQIGASVSSPEIKKENSETSSYNYKFAFTALGEHFTQGNKEIIYLQPVSVKEWRNKLSSLSLEIIFPEEVDLSQTNISLFLTDCDYCGQPTAGRLIPTITQIGKDKNRVLLNWNSSLPEGYFPIVKIETDPSLFSNWFFINYAAAMRALFLSPGSGSNLEFLLSSNLIFVTILGFCFFWILPKWKKSSYYVELNPYEILKQEQNKKKLLGEILSYDPNFDVNDFFAKTKFIGNTLVESWTKGNMEPVRHYVSAGVFQRLRIQLQLLEEVDELKNLTTEFKILDQKILHVEVFSDYLTIHIKLSCKAKDVSVSTHLSDKEKNKLVSEAEEGTYEEVYSFSRRLSAKTQIGKDLIHNLCPSCGADSPFSHTTTKCQYCGSIFNSGENDWVLSEITQVVEWDTDRFMDYREFAKKHTESPSSIQILEDRASSLFWKWIYAKTKADPKYISRETTNKSLLEGVKRRELFFLPVVGSVEVSSFQNKGTSFEAVCNFRWSAARRNNLLPEHKRNNLKLVLSGTRETKLGFSEVTCKKCGGPFPETDATNCDYCKEPIPDLVNDWLLEEID
;
A
#
# COMPACT_ATOMS: atom_id res chain seq x y z
N MET A 1 -20.33 -8.75 3.63
CA MET A 1 -19.13 -8.26 4.35
C MET A 1 -18.07 -7.70 3.41
N GLY A 2 -17.49 -8.46 2.48
CA GLY A 2 -16.40 -7.99 1.61
C GLY A 2 -16.68 -6.67 0.85
N ALA A 3 -17.95 -6.32 0.59
CA ALA A 3 -18.33 -5.01 0.03
C ALA A 3 -18.38 -3.86 1.06
N SER A 4 -18.80 -4.12 2.31
CA SER A 4 -18.88 -3.13 3.39
C SER A 4 -17.55 -2.87 4.10
N TYR A 5 -16.55 -3.73 3.87
CA TYR A 5 -15.20 -3.62 4.42
C TYR A 5 -14.21 -2.92 3.49
N ARG A 6 -14.63 -2.26 2.41
CA ARG A 6 -13.71 -1.52 1.51
C ARG A 6 -13.15 -0.27 2.19
N SER A 7 -12.11 -0.43 3.01
CA SER A 7 -11.17 0.64 3.32
C SER A 7 -10.57 1.15 1.99
N SER A 8 -10.40 2.46 1.88
CA SER A 8 -9.79 3.10 0.72
C SER A 8 -8.27 2.96 0.73
N GLY A 9 -7.81 1.70 0.63
CA GLY A 9 -6.44 1.38 0.26
C GLY A 9 -6.19 1.85 -1.18
N SER A 10 -5.20 2.71 -1.37
CA SER A 10 -4.87 3.31 -2.66
C SER A 10 -4.26 2.28 -3.62
N SER A 11 -5.11 1.57 -4.35
CA SER A 11 -4.79 0.91 -5.61
C SER A 11 -5.81 1.32 -6.67
N SER A 12 -5.38 2.15 -7.61
CA SER A 12 -6.23 2.68 -8.68
C SER A 12 -6.40 1.66 -9.79
N SER A 13 -7.27 0.68 -9.57
CA SER A 13 -7.70 -0.31 -10.58
C SER A 13 -9.22 -0.47 -10.59
N TYR A 14 -9.94 0.63 -10.84
CA TYR A 14 -11.38 0.60 -11.05
C TYR A 14 -11.74 0.35 -12.52
N SER A 15 -11.96 -0.92 -12.84
CA SER A 15 -12.83 -1.32 -13.94
C SER A 15 -14.19 -0.62 -13.83
N SER A 16 -14.61 0.11 -14.87
CA SER A 16 -15.92 0.76 -14.91
C SER A 16 -16.60 0.63 -16.29
N SER A 17 -17.11 -0.56 -16.57
CA SER A 17 -18.47 -0.68 -17.07
C SER A 17 -19.43 -0.49 -15.87
N SER A 18 -20.57 0.19 -15.96
CA SER A 18 -21.28 0.70 -17.13
C SER A 18 -22.17 1.91 -16.79
N SER A 19 -22.57 2.64 -17.81
CA SER A 19 -23.52 3.75 -17.77
C SER A 19 -24.89 3.41 -17.17
N SER A 20 -25.39 4.26 -16.28
CA SER A 20 -26.83 4.48 -16.12
C SER A 20 -27.15 5.92 -15.73
N SER A 21 -27.73 6.66 -16.65
CA SER A 21 -28.26 8.01 -16.48
C SER A 21 -29.39 8.10 -15.46
N TYR A 22 -29.39 9.11 -14.59
CA TYR A 22 -30.64 9.74 -14.13
C TYR A 22 -30.51 11.27 -13.94
N ARG A 23 -31.65 11.95 -14.12
CA ARG A 23 -31.75 13.40 -14.36
C ARG A 23 -31.69 14.23 -13.08
N SER A 24 -31.25 15.47 -13.27
CA SER A 24 -31.42 16.59 -12.34
C SER A 24 -32.90 16.95 -12.10
N SER A 25 -33.22 17.30 -10.85
CA SER A 25 -34.39 18.13 -10.52
C SER A 25 -34.06 19.05 -9.34
N SER A 26 -34.07 20.35 -9.60
CA SER A 26 -33.83 21.45 -8.66
C SER A 26 -34.98 21.64 -7.67
N TYR A 27 -34.66 22.01 -6.42
CA TYR A 27 -35.53 22.87 -5.60
C TYR A 27 -34.71 23.83 -4.72
N SER A 28 -35.30 24.97 -4.41
CA SER A 28 -34.61 26.20 -3.98
C SER A 28 -34.96 26.66 -2.56
N SER A 29 -33.96 27.20 -1.87
CA SER A 29 -34.02 28.34 -0.92
C SER A 29 -35.08 28.40 0.19
N SER A 30 -34.62 28.57 1.44
CA SER A 30 -34.93 29.78 2.22
C SER A 30 -34.02 29.96 3.44
N SER A 31 -33.72 31.23 3.76
CA SER A 31 -32.81 31.74 4.81
C SER A 31 -33.49 32.04 6.16
N TYR A 32 -32.74 32.03 7.28
CA TYR A 32 -32.76 33.01 8.40
C TYR A 32 -31.51 32.74 9.28
N ARG A 33 -30.46 33.58 9.46
CA ARG A 33 -30.23 34.99 9.92
C ARG A 33 -30.12 35.16 11.46
N SER A 34 -28.92 35.59 11.93
CA SER A 34 -28.62 36.38 13.16
C SER A 34 -28.97 35.76 14.55
N SER A 35 -28.41 36.09 15.73
CA SER A 35 -27.33 36.98 16.26
C SER A 35 -27.26 36.76 17.80
N SER A 36 -26.24 37.09 18.61
CA SER A 36 -24.82 37.54 18.49
C SER A 36 -24.23 37.74 19.91
N ASN A 37 -22.92 37.93 20.07
CA ASN A 37 -22.22 38.51 21.25
C ASN A 37 -22.21 37.68 22.56
N SER A 38 -21.25 37.84 23.50
CA SER A 38 -19.88 38.42 23.50
C SER A 38 -19.19 38.16 24.85
N SER A 39 -17.84 38.22 24.92
CA SER A 39 -17.01 38.74 26.06
C SER A 39 -17.15 38.15 27.50
N SER A 40 -16.12 38.02 28.35
CA SER A 40 -14.67 38.33 28.30
C SER A 40 -13.95 37.89 29.61
N HIS A 41 -12.61 38.04 29.64
CA HIS A 41 -11.70 38.20 30.80
C HIS A 41 -11.02 36.98 31.48
N ASN A 42 -9.80 36.72 30.99
CA ASN A 42 -8.50 36.66 31.70
C ASN A 42 -8.48 36.76 33.25
N SER A 43 -7.68 35.88 33.87
CA SER A 43 -6.44 36.32 34.56
C SER A 43 -5.47 35.12 34.77
N SER A 44 -4.22 35.42 35.13
CA SER A 44 -3.04 34.56 34.88
C SER A 44 -2.23 34.21 36.14
N SER A 45 -1.65 33.00 36.21
CA SER A 45 -0.20 32.82 36.50
C SER A 45 0.27 31.35 36.54
N THR A 46 1.17 31.02 35.59
CA THR A 46 2.36 30.13 35.69
C THR A 46 2.47 29.07 36.80
N SER A 47 2.60 27.80 36.38
CA SER A 47 3.93 27.13 36.41
C SER A 47 4.00 25.95 35.41
N SER A 48 5.22 25.56 35.07
CA SER A 48 5.60 24.69 33.94
C SER A 48 5.41 23.19 34.19
N TYR A 49 4.77 22.50 33.25
CA TYR A 49 5.15 21.14 32.79
C TYR A 49 4.80 20.99 31.31
N THR A 50 5.58 20.21 30.56
CA THR A 50 5.41 19.98 29.12
C THR A 50 4.23 19.05 28.84
N SER A 51 3.05 19.61 28.64
CA SER A 51 1.90 18.91 28.05
C SER A 51 1.96 19.01 26.52
N SER A 52 2.00 17.86 25.83
CA SER A 52 1.59 17.82 24.42
C SER A 52 0.14 18.30 24.32
N PRO A 53 -0.26 19.06 23.27
CA PRO A 53 -1.63 19.53 23.14
C PRO A 53 -2.60 18.35 22.94
N PRO A 54 -3.88 18.48 23.35
CA PRO A 54 -4.90 17.48 23.06
C PRO A 54 -5.11 17.35 21.54
N ALA A 55 -5.34 16.12 21.06
CA ALA A 55 -5.59 15.84 19.66
C ALA A 55 -6.93 16.44 19.21
N GLY A 56 -6.87 17.65 18.64
CA GLY A 56 -7.98 18.22 17.89
C GLY A 56 -8.18 17.51 16.55
N PRO A 57 -9.22 17.86 15.79
CA PRO A 57 -9.24 17.54 14.36
C PRO A 57 -7.93 18.02 13.69
N GLU A 58 -7.45 17.28 12.70
CA GLU A 58 -6.23 17.59 11.96
C GLU A 58 -6.51 18.29 10.62
N PRO A 59 -5.54 19.05 10.08
CA PRO A 59 -5.61 19.59 8.73
C PRO A 59 -5.72 18.47 7.66
N THR A 60 -6.32 18.74 6.50
CA THR A 60 -6.55 17.71 5.46
C THR A 60 -5.82 17.99 4.14
N ALA A 61 -5.23 16.96 3.53
CA ALA A 61 -4.70 17.03 2.17
C ALA A 61 -5.77 17.06 1.08
N TYR A 62 -7.01 16.67 1.42
CA TYR A 62 -8.12 16.45 0.49
C TYR A 62 -9.07 17.65 0.43
N PHE A 63 -8.53 18.82 0.11
CA PHE A 63 -9.32 20.03 -0.13
C PHE A 63 -9.41 20.36 -1.62
N GLU A 64 -10.47 21.07 -2.00
CA GLU A 64 -10.62 21.63 -3.33
C GLU A 64 -10.60 23.16 -3.27
N ALA A 65 -10.11 23.78 -4.33
CA ALA A 65 -10.19 25.22 -4.55
C ALA A 65 -11.01 25.56 -5.81
N ASP A 66 -11.57 26.76 -5.82
CA ASP A 66 -12.18 27.39 -7.00
C ASP A 66 -11.14 28.10 -7.88
N LYS A 67 -9.94 28.35 -7.35
CA LYS A 67 -8.79 28.97 -8.01
C LYS A 67 -7.49 28.54 -7.32
N HIS A 68 -6.43 28.32 -8.09
CA HIS A 68 -5.11 27.99 -7.57
C HIS A 68 -4.05 28.62 -8.49
N ASP A 69 -3.42 29.69 -8.00
CA ASP A 69 -2.33 30.38 -8.68
C ASP A 69 -1.01 30.02 -7.98
N ILE A 70 0.03 29.77 -8.76
CA ILE A 70 1.37 29.40 -8.28
C ILE A 70 2.38 30.29 -8.97
N ARG A 71 3.23 30.94 -8.18
CA ARG A 71 4.34 31.77 -8.66
C ARG A 71 5.63 31.25 -8.05
N ILE A 72 6.62 30.97 -8.90
CA ILE A 72 7.92 30.46 -8.49
C ILE A 72 8.98 31.40 -9.07
N HIS A 73 9.90 31.85 -8.23
CA HIS A 73 11.02 32.69 -8.64
C HIS A 73 12.34 32.06 -8.20
N PHE A 74 13.15 31.60 -9.17
CA PHE A 74 14.44 30.97 -8.94
C PHE A 74 15.57 32.00 -8.88
N LYS A 75 16.35 31.97 -7.80
CA LYS A 75 17.47 32.87 -7.58
C LYS A 75 18.80 32.30 -8.05
N SER A 76 19.69 33.17 -8.50
CA SER A 76 21.09 32.83 -8.81
C SER A 76 21.87 32.34 -7.58
N SER A 77 21.36 32.59 -6.37
CA SER A 77 21.87 32.04 -5.10
C SER A 77 21.56 30.55 -4.88
N GLY A 78 20.81 29.90 -5.76
CA GLY A 78 20.38 28.50 -5.58
C GLY A 78 19.21 28.33 -4.62
N GLN A 79 18.37 29.36 -4.47
CA GLN A 79 17.14 29.35 -3.69
C GLN A 79 15.93 29.57 -4.60
N ALA A 80 14.72 29.21 -4.15
CA ALA A 80 13.48 29.57 -4.84
C ALA A 80 12.49 30.23 -3.88
N ASP A 81 11.98 31.40 -4.22
CA ASP A 81 10.82 32.00 -3.54
C ASP A 81 9.54 31.50 -4.23
N VAL A 82 8.58 31.00 -3.45
CA VAL A 82 7.31 30.43 -3.93
C VAL A 82 6.14 31.18 -3.28
N ILE A 83 5.12 31.48 -4.07
CA ILE A 83 3.83 32.02 -3.63
C ILE A 83 2.72 31.15 -4.22
N GLU A 84 1.92 30.51 -3.37
CA GLU A 84 0.71 29.77 -3.75
C GLU A 84 -0.53 30.49 -3.20
N SER A 85 -1.43 30.93 -4.09
CA SER A 85 -2.69 31.61 -3.74
C SER A 85 -3.89 30.71 -4.09
N PHE A 86 -4.71 30.40 -3.09
CA PHE A 86 -5.90 29.54 -3.18
C PHE A 86 -7.18 30.34 -2.93
N LEU A 87 -8.27 29.92 -3.58
CA LEU A 87 -9.62 30.18 -3.10
C LEU A 87 -10.27 28.85 -2.72
N ILE A 88 -10.02 28.40 -1.48
CA ILE A 88 -10.47 27.10 -0.97
C ILE A 88 -12.00 27.08 -0.90
N LYS A 89 -12.62 26.00 -1.39
CA LYS A 89 -14.07 25.83 -1.35
C LYS A 89 -14.55 25.64 0.09
N GLU A 90 -15.75 26.14 0.37
CA GLU A 90 -16.41 25.92 1.64
C GLU A 90 -16.61 24.43 1.95
N LYS A 91 -16.52 24.05 3.22
CA LYS A 91 -16.79 22.72 3.77
C LYS A 91 -15.92 21.60 3.17
N THR A 92 -14.71 21.94 2.74
CA THR A 92 -13.70 20.97 2.27
C THR A 92 -12.61 20.69 3.30
N ALA A 93 -12.38 21.59 4.27
CA ALA A 93 -11.28 21.49 5.22
C ALA A 93 -11.67 22.04 6.61
N LYS A 94 -11.77 21.16 7.62
CA LYS A 94 -12.45 21.46 8.90
C LYS A 94 -11.72 22.51 9.74
N VAL A 95 -10.42 22.33 9.93
CA VAL A 95 -9.54 23.16 10.77
C VAL A 95 -8.19 23.44 10.14
N GLY A 96 -8.04 23.13 8.85
CA GLY A 96 -6.80 23.34 8.14
C GLY A 96 -6.63 22.46 6.91
N ILE A 97 -5.56 22.72 6.16
CA ILE A 97 -5.12 21.93 5.02
C ILE A 97 -3.68 21.47 5.16
N VAL A 98 -3.38 20.32 4.57
CA VAL A 98 -2.03 19.80 4.37
C VAL A 98 -1.67 20.00 2.90
N ARG A 99 -0.70 20.87 2.62
CA ARG A 99 -0.15 21.05 1.29
C ARG A 99 1.10 20.18 1.16
N LYS A 100 0.90 18.92 0.75
CA LYS A 100 2.01 18.05 0.32
C LYS A 100 2.86 18.77 -0.71
N LYS A 101 4.17 18.69 -0.53
CA LYS A 101 5.15 19.34 -1.40
C LYS A 101 5.73 18.36 -2.42
N PHE A 102 6.43 18.98 -3.37
CA PHE A 102 7.18 18.36 -4.45
C PHE A 102 7.90 17.07 -4.03
N LEU A 103 7.91 16.11 -4.94
CA LEU A 103 8.59 14.83 -4.78
C LEU A 103 10.11 15.06 -4.65
N LYS A 104 10.69 14.73 -3.50
CA LYS A 104 12.10 15.04 -3.18
C LYS A 104 13.09 13.96 -3.61
N ILE A 105 14.31 14.38 -3.92
CA ILE A 105 15.51 13.52 -3.98
C ILE A 105 16.47 13.87 -2.83
N ALA A 106 16.57 15.15 -2.46
CA ALA A 106 17.43 15.66 -1.40
C ALA A 106 16.66 16.34 -0.25
N ASN A 107 17.36 16.61 0.86
CA ASN A 107 16.81 17.26 2.06
C ASN A 107 16.59 18.77 1.86
N TRP A 108 15.61 19.17 1.04
CA TRP A 108 15.32 20.60 0.86
C TRP A 108 14.80 21.20 2.17
N LYS A 109 15.37 22.33 2.60
CA LYS A 109 14.83 23.09 3.73
C LYS A 109 13.88 24.17 3.26
N ILE A 110 12.79 24.37 3.98
CA ILE A 110 11.86 25.50 3.78
C ILE A 110 12.13 26.57 4.84
N SER A 111 12.10 27.83 4.43
CA SER A 111 12.32 29.00 5.28
C SER A 111 11.35 30.13 4.93
N GLU A 112 11.30 31.15 5.80
CA GLU A 112 10.49 32.37 5.60
C GLU A 112 8.99 32.14 5.31
N LEU A 113 8.42 31.01 5.74
CA LEU A 113 6.99 30.72 5.57
C LEU A 113 6.13 31.80 6.22
N LYS A 114 5.25 32.39 5.41
CA LYS A 114 4.21 33.34 5.76
C LYS A 114 2.89 32.84 5.22
N VAL A 115 1.82 33.03 5.99
CA VAL A 115 0.45 32.73 5.60
C VAL A 115 -0.40 33.99 5.72
N THR A 116 -1.27 34.20 4.74
CA THR A 116 -2.27 35.26 4.72
C THR A 116 -3.65 34.60 4.50
N PRO A 117 -4.69 34.92 5.29
CA PRO A 117 -4.73 35.80 6.47
C PRO A 117 -3.80 35.39 7.63
N VAL A 118 -3.39 36.37 8.44
CA VAL A 118 -2.37 36.23 9.50
C VAL A 118 -2.91 35.52 10.75
N GLU A 119 -4.24 35.45 10.91
CA GLU A 119 -4.90 34.67 11.95
C GLU A 119 -4.81 33.15 11.77
N TYR A 120 -4.29 32.67 10.64
CA TYR A 120 -4.00 31.25 10.40
C TYR A 120 -2.57 30.92 10.80
N TYR A 121 -2.36 29.71 11.31
CA TYR A 121 -1.06 29.23 11.76
C TYR A 121 -0.53 28.18 10.80
N ALA A 122 0.69 28.36 10.28
CA ALA A 122 1.26 27.44 9.31
C ALA A 122 2.64 26.91 9.74
N ASN A 123 2.87 25.62 9.53
CA ASN A 123 4.12 24.92 9.80
C ASN A 123 4.66 24.33 8.50
N ALA A 124 5.94 24.54 8.22
CA ALA A 124 6.65 23.84 7.16
C ALA A 124 7.39 22.63 7.74
N PHE A 125 7.01 21.45 7.30
CA PHE A 125 7.86 20.26 7.35
C PHE A 125 8.64 20.16 6.05
N ASP A 126 9.58 19.22 5.99
CA ASP A 126 10.36 19.02 4.77
C ASP A 126 9.45 18.58 3.60
N TRP A 127 8.51 17.66 3.83
CA TRP A 127 7.64 17.08 2.79
C TRP A 127 6.26 17.76 2.63
N GLU A 128 5.86 18.68 3.51
CA GLU A 128 4.54 19.36 3.44
C GLU A 128 4.50 20.73 4.17
N ILE A 129 3.50 21.55 3.85
CA ILE A 129 3.08 22.68 4.71
C ILE A 129 1.71 22.35 5.31
N ASP A 130 1.62 22.39 6.62
CA ASP A 130 0.34 22.41 7.34
C ASP A 130 -0.12 23.85 7.52
N VAL A 131 -1.40 24.10 7.28
CA VAL A 131 -2.05 25.39 7.51
C VAL A 131 -3.28 25.16 8.35
N ASN A 132 -3.34 25.77 9.53
CA ASN A 132 -4.35 25.53 10.55
C ASN A 132 -5.19 26.79 10.83
N TRP A 133 -6.48 26.58 11.06
CA TRP A 133 -7.47 27.60 11.38
C TRP A 133 -8.52 27.06 12.37
N LYS A 134 -9.31 27.95 12.97
CA LYS A 134 -10.36 27.57 13.91
C LYS A 134 -11.51 26.84 13.20
N GLU A 135 -12.09 25.85 13.88
CA GLU A 135 -13.29 25.15 13.41
C GLU A 135 -14.40 26.15 13.06
N GLY A 136 -15.03 25.95 11.89
CA GLY A 136 -16.01 26.86 11.30
C GLY A 136 -15.44 27.92 10.35
N ALA A 137 -14.12 28.16 10.31
CA ALA A 137 -13.55 29.16 9.40
C ALA A 137 -13.75 28.82 7.90
N ASN A 138 -13.90 27.52 7.56
CA ASN A 138 -14.19 27.05 6.21
C ASN A 138 -15.70 26.82 5.95
N ASP A 139 -16.61 27.31 6.80
CA ASP A 139 -18.05 27.29 6.50
C ASP A 139 -18.40 28.17 5.28
N SER A 140 -17.51 29.10 4.94
CA SER A 140 -17.46 29.85 3.68
C SER A 140 -16.11 29.60 2.96
N LYS A 141 -15.99 30.11 1.73
CA LYS A 141 -14.75 30.00 0.95
C LYS A 141 -13.62 30.79 1.63
N ILE A 142 -12.45 30.17 1.74
CA ILE A 142 -11.26 30.79 2.33
C ILE A 142 -10.33 31.28 1.21
N PRO A 143 -10.07 32.59 1.08
CA PRO A 143 -8.88 33.07 0.39
C PRO A 143 -7.65 32.74 1.27
N LEU A 144 -6.68 32.04 0.71
CA LEU A 144 -5.45 31.66 1.41
C LEU A 144 -4.25 31.95 0.52
N GLU A 145 -3.21 32.57 1.05
CA GLU A 145 -1.93 32.72 0.37
C GLU A 145 -0.79 32.21 1.25
N LEU A 146 0.07 31.39 0.67
CA LEU A 146 1.29 30.87 1.28
C LEU A 146 2.49 31.45 0.53
N SER A 147 3.39 32.12 1.23
CA SER A 147 4.67 32.61 0.70
C SER A 147 5.80 31.97 1.48
N TYR A 148 6.74 31.32 0.80
CA TYR A 148 7.86 30.61 1.46
C TYR A 148 9.07 30.51 0.54
N ARG A 149 10.25 30.33 1.13
CA ARG A 149 11.49 30.04 0.40
C ARG A 149 11.85 28.56 0.50
N ILE A 150 12.37 27.99 -0.58
CA ILE A 150 13.05 26.71 -0.61
C ILE A 150 14.56 27.00 -0.74
N GLU A 151 15.34 26.51 0.21
CA GLU A 151 16.79 26.79 0.33
C GLU A 151 17.64 26.04 -0.70
N GLN A 152 17.16 24.89 -1.18
CA GLN A 152 17.81 24.04 -2.17
C GLN A 152 16.72 23.44 -3.08
N PRO A 153 16.24 24.20 -4.08
CA PRO A 153 15.16 23.79 -4.97
C PRO A 153 15.65 22.91 -6.12
N MET A 154 16.95 22.98 -6.43
CA MET A 154 17.63 22.19 -7.45
C MET A 154 18.58 21.21 -6.78
N GLU A 155 18.89 20.13 -7.50
CA GLU A 155 19.59 18.97 -6.97
C GLU A 155 20.79 18.65 -7.84
N THR A 156 21.90 18.30 -7.21
CA THR A 156 23.17 18.06 -7.88
C THR A 156 23.36 16.56 -8.10
N ILE A 157 23.22 16.11 -9.34
CA ILE A 157 23.52 14.75 -9.78
C ILE A 157 24.93 14.76 -10.38
N GLY A 158 25.91 14.34 -9.57
CA GLY A 158 27.32 14.35 -9.92
C GLY A 158 27.84 15.77 -10.09
N ASN A 159 28.19 16.16 -11.31
CA ASN A 159 28.65 17.51 -11.66
C ASN A 159 27.56 18.36 -12.33
N SER A 160 26.30 17.90 -12.34
CA SER A 160 25.19 18.57 -13.02
C SER A 160 24.07 18.90 -12.05
N THR A 161 23.70 20.18 -11.96
CA THR A 161 22.49 20.61 -11.27
C THR A 161 21.25 20.41 -12.16
N LEU A 162 20.14 19.94 -11.59
CA LEU A 162 18.83 19.90 -12.25
C LEU A 162 17.69 20.32 -11.30
N LEU A 163 16.59 20.75 -11.89
CA LEU A 163 15.31 21.00 -11.25
C LEU A 163 14.34 19.88 -11.68
N PHE A 164 13.73 19.17 -10.74
CA PHE A 164 12.62 18.26 -11.00
C PHE A 164 11.54 18.43 -9.92
N TRP A 165 10.42 19.05 -10.28
CA TRP A 165 9.41 19.55 -9.34
C TRP A 165 8.01 19.08 -9.74
N GLU A 166 7.34 18.30 -8.89
CA GLU A 166 5.95 17.88 -9.08
C GLU A 166 4.97 18.77 -8.27
N VAL A 167 3.93 19.27 -8.94
CA VAL A 167 2.98 20.23 -8.36
C VAL A 167 1.55 19.75 -8.56
N GLU A 168 0.97 19.18 -7.52
CA GLU A 168 -0.42 18.72 -7.51
C GLU A 168 -1.40 19.90 -7.69
N LYS A 169 -2.36 19.75 -8.62
CA LYS A 169 -3.47 20.68 -8.88
C LYS A 169 -4.59 20.45 -7.87
N LYS A 170 -5.03 21.52 -7.19
CA LYS A 170 -6.14 21.50 -6.20
C LYS A 170 -7.48 22.02 -6.74
N ILE A 171 -7.66 22.08 -8.06
CA ILE A 171 -8.87 22.59 -8.72
C ILE A 171 -9.44 21.56 -9.67
N ILE A 172 -10.77 21.57 -9.87
CA ILE A 172 -11.41 20.70 -10.86
C ILE A 172 -11.15 21.20 -12.30
N ARG A 173 -11.21 22.52 -12.51
CA ARG A 173 -11.26 23.11 -13.85
C ARG A 173 -9.91 23.68 -14.31
N PRO A 174 -9.34 23.27 -15.46
CA PRO A 174 -7.98 23.63 -15.86
C PRO A 174 -7.75 25.11 -16.08
N GLU A 175 -8.74 25.84 -16.61
CA GLU A 175 -8.63 27.25 -17.00
C GLU A 175 -8.41 28.21 -15.81
N LYS A 176 -8.37 27.67 -14.59
CA LYS A 176 -8.14 28.41 -13.35
C LYS A 176 -6.86 27.98 -12.61
N ALA A 177 -6.03 27.14 -13.22
CA ALA A 177 -4.68 26.83 -12.76
C ALA A 177 -3.72 27.76 -13.49
N ASN A 178 -3.05 28.65 -12.75
CA ASN A 178 -2.01 29.50 -13.32
C ASN A 178 -0.68 29.13 -12.67
N VAL A 179 0.31 28.73 -13.47
CA VAL A 179 1.70 28.60 -13.03
C VAL A 179 2.52 29.66 -13.76
N THR A 180 3.17 30.53 -12.99
CA THR A 180 4.13 31.52 -13.48
C THR A 180 5.49 31.22 -12.87
N ILE A 181 6.51 31.11 -13.71
CA ILE A 181 7.88 30.82 -13.31
C ILE A 181 8.75 31.99 -13.77
N THR A 182 9.58 32.52 -12.89
CA THR A 182 10.59 33.55 -13.21
C THR A 182 11.94 33.18 -12.61
N TRP A 183 13.00 33.87 -13.02
CA TRP A 183 14.34 33.68 -12.48
C TRP A 183 15.19 34.96 -12.55
N ASP A 184 16.26 35.03 -11.76
CA ASP A 184 17.25 36.12 -11.81
C ASP A 184 17.94 36.20 -13.20
N GLU A 185 18.39 37.39 -13.60
CA GLU A 185 19.09 37.61 -14.89
C GLU A 185 20.32 36.71 -15.07
N ASP A 186 21.09 36.47 -14.00
CA ASP A 186 22.29 35.62 -14.01
C ASP A 186 22.01 34.11 -14.07
N LEU A 187 20.76 33.66 -13.88
CA LEU A 187 20.40 32.24 -13.87
C LEU A 187 19.99 31.77 -15.27
N ILE A 188 20.98 31.35 -16.06
CA ILE A 188 20.75 30.88 -17.43
C ILE A 188 20.33 29.40 -17.42
N TRP A 189 19.15 29.12 -18.01
CA TRP A 189 18.65 27.75 -18.21
C TRP A 189 19.08 27.22 -19.59
N LYS A 190 19.83 26.12 -19.60
CA LYS A 190 20.19 25.35 -20.79
C LYS A 190 18.95 24.74 -21.46
N SER A 191 18.00 24.29 -20.62
CA SER A 191 16.68 23.84 -21.05
C SER A 191 15.72 23.91 -19.87
N PHE A 192 14.45 24.23 -20.14
CA PHE A 192 13.36 24.23 -19.18
C PHE A 192 12.09 23.73 -19.86
N GLN A 193 11.40 22.78 -19.24
CA GLN A 193 10.18 22.15 -19.74
C GLN A 193 9.13 22.09 -18.62
N VAL A 194 7.86 22.10 -19.01
CA VAL A 194 6.74 21.82 -18.11
C VAL A 194 5.81 20.83 -18.80
N SER A 195 5.51 19.75 -18.11
CA SER A 195 4.56 18.71 -18.55
C SER A 195 3.37 18.64 -17.60
N GLN A 196 2.28 18.02 -18.06
CA GLN A 196 1.12 17.67 -17.24
C GLN A 196 0.99 16.15 -17.13
N ARG A 197 0.85 15.64 -15.91
CA ARG A 197 0.69 14.20 -15.64
C ARG A 197 -0.77 13.83 -15.44
N TYR A 198 -1.26 12.86 -16.20
CA TYR A 198 -2.62 12.33 -16.15
C TYR A 198 -2.60 10.79 -16.10
N TYR A 199 -3.68 10.18 -15.64
CA TYR A 199 -3.82 8.72 -15.68
C TYR A 199 -4.36 8.30 -17.05
N ASP A 200 -3.65 7.45 -17.79
CA ASP A 200 -4.13 6.90 -19.06
C ASP A 200 -4.84 5.56 -18.81
N PRO A 201 -6.18 5.49 -18.95
CA PRO A 201 -6.94 4.27 -18.70
C PRO A 201 -6.67 3.16 -19.72
N ASN A 202 -6.04 3.44 -20.86
CA ASN A 202 -5.63 2.42 -21.83
C ASN A 202 -4.33 1.72 -21.41
N LEU A 203 -3.46 2.43 -20.69
CA LEU A 203 -2.16 1.92 -20.24
C LEU A 203 -2.19 1.43 -18.78
N PHE A 204 -3.27 1.74 -18.05
CA PHE A 204 -3.41 1.52 -16.60
C PHE A 204 -2.33 2.20 -15.75
N ASP A 205 -1.71 3.26 -16.29
CA ASP A 205 -0.54 3.94 -15.72
C ASP A 205 -0.62 5.46 -15.94
N TYR A 206 0.26 6.23 -15.28
CA TYR A 206 0.35 7.67 -15.47
C TYR A 206 1.20 8.02 -16.70
N SER A 207 0.63 8.85 -17.57
CA SER A 207 1.29 9.44 -18.74
C SER A 207 1.59 10.92 -18.52
N GLU A 208 2.60 11.42 -19.20
CA GLU A 208 2.99 12.84 -19.21
C GLU A 208 2.93 13.38 -20.64
N GLU A 209 2.46 14.62 -20.78
CA GLU A 209 2.50 15.35 -22.05
C GLU A 209 2.98 16.79 -21.83
N PRO A 210 3.75 17.37 -22.78
CA PRO A 210 4.28 18.74 -22.64
C PRO A 210 3.17 19.79 -22.74
N VAL A 211 3.28 20.82 -21.91
CA VAL A 211 2.33 21.95 -21.83
C VAL A 211 2.83 23.09 -22.71
N LYS A 212 1.93 23.85 -23.36
CA LYS A 212 2.35 25.02 -24.16
C LYS A 212 2.76 26.17 -23.25
N LEU A 213 3.93 26.74 -23.55
CA LEU A 213 4.55 27.80 -22.75
C LEU A 213 4.51 29.14 -23.48
N ILE A 214 4.04 30.17 -22.77
CA ILE A 214 4.15 31.57 -23.17
C ILE A 214 5.45 32.10 -22.57
N LEU A 215 6.43 32.33 -23.44
CA LEU A 215 7.76 32.82 -23.07
C LEU A 215 7.78 34.34 -22.95
N GLY A 216 8.53 34.84 -21.98
CA GLY A 216 8.89 36.25 -21.82
C GLY A 216 10.30 36.39 -21.25
N GLU A 217 10.76 37.63 -21.12
CA GLU A 217 12.07 37.94 -20.52
C GLU A 217 12.12 37.41 -19.07
N ASN A 218 13.07 36.49 -18.84
CA ASN A 218 13.27 35.71 -17.61
C ASN A 218 11.97 35.16 -16.96
N LYS A 219 10.99 34.79 -17.81
CA LYS A 219 9.65 34.40 -17.40
C LYS A 219 9.03 33.34 -18.31
N ILE A 220 8.37 32.36 -17.71
CA ILE A 220 7.50 31.37 -18.36
C ILE A 220 6.11 31.46 -17.72
N THR A 221 5.06 31.44 -18.55
CA THR A 221 3.67 31.27 -18.11
C THR A 221 3.03 30.12 -18.89
N ILE A 222 2.26 29.28 -18.24
CA ILE A 222 1.50 28.20 -18.91
C ILE A 222 0.34 28.80 -19.72
N ASP A 223 0.11 28.31 -20.95
CA ASP A 223 -1.12 28.55 -21.71
C ASP A 223 -2.25 27.63 -21.20
N PRO A 224 -3.30 28.17 -20.53
CA PRO A 224 -4.37 27.34 -19.97
C PRO A 224 -5.17 26.57 -21.02
N SER A 225 -5.14 26.99 -22.29
CA SER A 225 -5.83 26.28 -23.39
C SER A 225 -5.17 24.96 -23.78
N SER A 226 -3.92 24.73 -23.34
CA SER A 226 -3.19 23.48 -23.55
C SER A 226 -3.38 22.45 -22.44
N LEU A 227 -4.15 22.77 -21.40
CA LEU A 227 -4.34 21.90 -20.25
C LEU A 227 -5.49 20.92 -20.43
N ARG A 228 -5.25 19.65 -20.06
CA ARG A 228 -6.31 18.63 -20.05
C ARG A 228 -7.29 18.85 -18.89
N ASN A 229 -8.47 18.25 -18.96
CA ASN A 229 -9.40 18.27 -17.83
C ASN A 229 -8.96 17.35 -16.67
N ASP A 230 -8.37 16.22 -17.01
CA ASP A 230 -8.03 15.07 -16.15
C ASP A 230 -6.61 15.07 -15.56
N PHE A 231 -5.73 16.02 -15.94
CA PHE A 231 -4.38 16.07 -15.35
C PHE A 231 -4.43 16.35 -13.84
N THR A 232 -3.45 15.80 -13.13
CA THR A 232 -3.34 15.79 -11.67
C THR A 232 -2.17 16.64 -11.16
N HIS A 233 -1.05 16.62 -11.88
CA HIS A 233 0.18 17.31 -11.50
C HIS A 233 0.77 18.09 -12.69
N PHE A 234 1.40 19.23 -12.41
CA PHE A 234 2.42 19.79 -13.28
C PHE A 234 3.78 19.19 -12.92
N VAL A 235 4.59 18.88 -13.91
CA VAL A 235 5.97 18.37 -13.76
C VAL A 235 6.89 19.43 -14.37
N LEU A 236 7.67 20.11 -13.54
CA LEU A 236 8.60 21.17 -13.92
C LEU A 236 10.01 20.60 -13.96
N LEU A 237 10.73 20.84 -15.05
CA LEU A 237 11.97 20.14 -15.36
C LEU A 237 12.98 21.07 -16.03
N GLY A 238 14.11 21.32 -15.39
CA GLY A 238 15.06 22.34 -15.84
C GLY A 238 16.52 21.99 -15.57
N PHE A 239 17.40 22.49 -16.44
CA PHE A 239 18.85 22.33 -16.32
C PHE A 239 19.52 23.70 -16.46
N PRO A 240 20.13 24.27 -15.41
CA PRO A 240 20.94 25.49 -15.51
C PRO A 240 22.24 25.23 -16.30
N GLU A 241 22.81 26.28 -16.91
CA GLU A 241 24.10 26.19 -17.62
C GLU A 241 25.30 26.09 -16.68
N SER A 242 25.20 26.70 -15.49
CA SER A 242 26.25 26.70 -14.47
C SER A 242 25.78 25.95 -13.23
N ASN A 243 26.74 25.36 -12.49
CA ASN A 243 26.45 24.80 -11.17
C ASN A 243 26.17 25.95 -10.20
N VAL A 244 24.89 26.29 -10.07
CA VAL A 244 24.35 27.19 -9.05
C VAL A 244 24.90 26.76 -7.69
N SER A 245 25.27 27.72 -6.84
CA SER A 245 26.13 27.56 -5.67
C SER A 245 25.51 26.79 -4.50
N SER A 246 25.22 25.50 -4.74
CA SER A 246 24.80 24.55 -3.73
C SER A 246 25.87 24.46 -2.64
N ARG A 247 25.47 24.71 -1.39
CA ARG A 247 26.28 24.33 -0.23
C ARG A 247 26.42 22.82 -0.25
N SER A 248 27.59 22.34 -0.65
CA SER A 248 27.89 20.93 -0.78
C SER A 248 27.71 20.22 0.56
N GLY A 249 26.69 19.36 0.65
CA GLY A 249 26.80 18.19 1.50
C GLY A 249 27.97 17.37 0.97
N ASN A 250 28.95 17.09 1.85
CA ASN A 250 30.27 16.53 1.53
C ASN A 250 30.34 15.79 0.18
N LEU A 251 31.02 16.40 -0.80
CA LEU A 251 31.61 15.61 -1.88
C LEU A 251 32.46 14.53 -1.21
N GLY A 252 32.19 13.27 -1.51
CA GLY A 252 33.08 12.18 -1.13
C GLY A 252 34.49 12.51 -1.61
N THR A 253 35.49 12.27 -0.77
CA THR A 253 36.89 12.52 -1.13
C THR A 253 37.26 11.72 -2.37
N ALA A 254 38.31 12.16 -3.08
CA ALA A 254 38.85 11.51 -4.28
C ALA A 254 39.53 10.14 -4.01
N ASP A 255 39.02 9.40 -3.03
CA ASP A 255 39.49 8.10 -2.54
C ASP A 255 38.50 6.96 -2.85
N GLN A 256 37.34 7.25 -3.44
CA GLN A 256 36.35 6.23 -3.79
C GLN A 256 36.65 5.57 -5.15
N GLU A 257 36.54 4.24 -5.17
CA GLU A 257 36.61 3.42 -6.39
C GLU A 257 35.47 3.80 -7.36
N HIS A 258 35.75 3.83 -8.65
CA HIS A 258 34.77 4.28 -9.66
C HIS A 258 34.97 3.59 -11.01
N TYR A 259 33.93 3.66 -11.86
CA TYR A 259 33.96 3.10 -13.20
C TYR A 259 33.29 3.98 -14.24
N THR A 260 33.80 3.90 -15.47
CA THR A 260 33.18 4.48 -16.67
C THR A 260 32.73 3.37 -17.59
N THR A 261 31.57 3.53 -18.24
CA THR A 261 31.10 2.55 -19.23
C THR A 261 30.79 3.22 -20.57
N HIS A 262 31.28 2.61 -21.64
CA HIS A 262 30.96 2.93 -23.02
C HIS A 262 30.31 1.71 -23.65
N GLN A 263 29.05 1.83 -24.08
CA GLN A 263 28.27 0.71 -24.62
C GLN A 263 27.71 1.07 -25.98
N LYS A 264 27.78 0.13 -26.91
CA LYS A 264 27.15 0.20 -28.22
C LYS A 264 26.07 -0.87 -28.29
N ILE A 265 24.84 -0.44 -28.49
CA ILE A 265 23.64 -1.28 -28.54
C ILE A 265 23.13 -1.24 -29.97
N THR A 266 23.13 -2.38 -30.66
CA THR A 266 22.56 -2.50 -32.01
C THR A 266 21.19 -3.16 -31.89
N LEU A 267 20.14 -2.37 -32.16
CA LEU A 267 18.76 -2.82 -32.16
C LEU A 267 18.50 -3.62 -33.44
N ASN A 268 17.91 -4.81 -33.30
CA ASN A 268 17.60 -5.68 -34.44
C ASN A 268 16.10 -5.78 -34.68
N GLU A 269 15.68 -5.91 -35.94
CA GLU A 269 14.26 -6.06 -36.34
C GLU A 269 13.54 -7.20 -35.60
N ASN A 270 14.25 -8.22 -35.11
CA ASN A 270 13.69 -9.35 -34.37
C ASN A 270 13.73 -9.19 -32.83
N GLY A 271 13.95 -7.96 -32.33
CA GLY A 271 14.01 -7.63 -30.91
C GLY A 271 15.19 -8.25 -30.14
N SER A 272 16.20 -8.74 -30.86
CA SER A 272 17.35 -9.43 -30.29
C SER A 272 18.61 -8.56 -30.33
N ASP A 273 18.76 -7.67 -29.36
CA ASP A 273 19.71 -6.57 -29.43
C ASP A 273 21.13 -6.96 -29.02
N ARG A 274 22.12 -6.42 -29.75
CA ARG A 274 23.54 -6.72 -29.52
C ARG A 274 24.20 -5.64 -28.68
N TYR A 275 24.72 -6.02 -27.51
CA TYR A 275 25.50 -5.20 -26.61
C TYR A 275 27.00 -5.42 -26.83
N GLU A 276 27.74 -4.34 -27.10
CA GLU A 276 29.20 -4.26 -27.08
C GLU A 276 29.61 -3.29 -25.96
N VAL A 277 30.37 -3.75 -24.96
CA VAL A 277 30.67 -3.00 -23.73
C VAL A 277 32.18 -2.86 -23.53
N ASP A 278 32.66 -1.62 -23.33
CA ASP A 278 33.99 -1.31 -22.79
C ASP A 278 33.80 -0.63 -21.42
N LEU A 279 34.29 -1.30 -20.37
CA LEU A 279 34.14 -0.87 -18.98
C LEU A 279 35.53 -0.63 -18.38
N SER A 280 35.81 0.60 -17.96
CA SER A 280 37.07 0.96 -17.29
C SER A 280 36.83 1.13 -15.79
N PHE A 281 37.52 0.34 -14.98
CA PHE A 281 37.48 0.38 -13.52
C PHE A 281 38.76 1.03 -12.96
N PHE A 282 38.60 1.89 -11.96
CA PHE A 282 39.68 2.67 -11.34
C PHE A 282 39.70 2.45 -9.83
N SER A 283 40.82 1.95 -9.31
CA SER A 283 41.03 1.69 -7.87
C SER A 283 42.43 2.07 -7.39
N LYS A 284 42.57 2.33 -6.09
CA LYS A 284 43.84 2.53 -5.39
C LYS A 284 44.44 1.23 -4.84
N GLU A 285 43.63 0.17 -4.69
CA GLU A 285 44.10 -1.14 -4.24
C GLU A 285 44.37 -2.04 -5.46
N THR A 286 45.54 -2.69 -5.50
CA THR A 286 45.84 -3.75 -6.47
C THR A 286 45.08 -5.03 -6.11
N LYS A 287 43.77 -5.04 -6.38
CA LYS A 287 42.94 -6.23 -6.27
C LYS A 287 43.30 -7.22 -7.38
N ASN A 288 43.44 -8.49 -7.01
CA ASN A 288 43.61 -9.60 -7.94
C ASN A 288 42.24 -9.98 -8.56
N GLN A 289 41.58 -9.03 -9.23
CA GLN A 289 40.31 -9.25 -9.93
C GLN A 289 40.56 -9.99 -11.26
N GLU A 290 40.78 -11.30 -11.19
CA GLU A 290 40.85 -12.17 -12.38
C GLU A 290 39.50 -12.27 -13.11
N LYS A 291 38.39 -11.99 -12.39
CA LYS A 291 37.02 -12.01 -12.91
C LYS A 291 36.17 -10.87 -12.34
N LEU A 292 35.43 -10.18 -13.21
CA LEU A 292 34.36 -9.25 -12.86
C LEU A 292 33.01 -9.94 -13.00
N PHE A 293 32.15 -9.88 -11.98
CA PHE A 293 30.77 -10.35 -12.04
C PHE A 293 29.80 -9.19 -12.25
N PHE A 294 28.79 -9.40 -13.10
CA PHE A 294 27.69 -8.48 -13.35
C PHE A 294 26.40 -9.29 -13.48
N ASP A 295 25.37 -8.83 -12.80
CA ASP A 295 24.03 -9.38 -12.92
C ASP A 295 23.33 -8.71 -14.12
N TYR A 296 22.61 -9.50 -14.92
CA TYR A 296 21.79 -9.00 -16.04
C TYR A 296 20.44 -8.45 -15.58
N GLY A 297 20.10 -8.69 -14.32
CA GLY A 297 18.83 -8.33 -13.71
C GLY A 297 17.72 -9.35 -13.97
N ILE A 298 16.90 -9.61 -12.96
CA ILE A 298 15.71 -10.48 -13.09
C ILE A 298 14.55 -9.63 -13.58
N ASN A 299 14.63 -9.17 -14.83
CA ASN A 299 13.57 -8.35 -15.40
C ASN A 299 12.38 -9.22 -15.84
N HIS A 300 11.31 -9.18 -15.04
CA HIS A 300 9.98 -9.58 -15.47
C HIS A 300 9.41 -8.47 -16.38
N PHE A 301 9.78 -8.47 -17.66
CA PHE A 301 9.13 -7.60 -18.65
C PHE A 301 7.71 -8.11 -18.96
N TYR A 302 6.79 -7.16 -19.14
CA TYR A 302 5.40 -7.31 -18.73
C TYR A 302 4.56 -8.26 -19.60
N SER A 303 3.70 -9.04 -18.94
CA SER A 303 2.66 -9.85 -19.60
C SER A 303 1.39 -9.04 -19.92
N GLN A 304 1.50 -7.79 -20.40
CA GLN A 304 0.36 -6.87 -20.52
C GLN A 304 -0.48 -6.99 -21.80
N ASN A 305 -0.26 -8.02 -22.64
CA ASN A 305 -1.17 -8.35 -23.72
C ASN A 305 -2.28 -9.30 -23.23
N ASN A 306 -3.54 -8.83 -23.23
CA ASN A 306 -4.71 -9.53 -22.66
C ASN A 306 -5.20 -10.76 -23.45
N SER A 307 -4.44 -11.21 -24.46
CA SER A 307 -4.76 -12.44 -25.20
C SER A 307 -4.03 -13.64 -24.59
N LEU A 308 -4.75 -14.77 -24.48
CA LEU A 308 -4.23 -16.02 -23.90
C LEU A 308 -3.07 -16.63 -24.72
N LEU A 309 -3.02 -16.38 -26.03
CA LEU A 309 -2.03 -17.00 -26.93
C LEU A 309 -0.61 -16.41 -26.76
N PRO A 310 -0.39 -15.09 -26.80
CA PRO A 310 0.94 -14.52 -26.57
C PRO A 310 1.46 -14.83 -25.17
N ARG A 311 0.65 -14.67 -24.11
CA ARG A 311 1.08 -14.92 -22.72
C ARG A 311 1.69 -16.32 -22.47
N PHE A 312 1.21 -17.35 -23.18
CA PHE A 312 1.72 -18.71 -23.03
C PHE A 312 3.03 -18.97 -23.81
N LEU A 313 3.37 -18.11 -24.77
CA LEU A 313 4.39 -18.40 -25.78
C LEU A 313 5.47 -17.31 -25.93
N SER A 314 5.21 -16.07 -25.52
CA SER A 314 6.23 -15.02 -25.40
C SER A 314 6.93 -15.13 -24.04
N PRO A 315 8.26 -15.28 -23.97
CA PRO A 315 8.96 -15.41 -22.70
C PRO A 315 8.76 -14.14 -21.84
N SER A 316 8.30 -14.30 -20.60
CA SER A 316 8.16 -13.20 -19.62
C SER A 316 9.48 -12.86 -18.92
N TYR A 317 10.60 -13.08 -19.62
CA TYR A 317 11.97 -13.08 -19.11
C TYR A 317 12.94 -12.65 -20.20
N GLN A 318 13.95 -11.89 -19.83
CA GLN A 318 15.06 -11.51 -20.70
C GLN A 318 16.01 -12.72 -20.92
N ILE A 319 16.45 -12.94 -22.16
CA ILE A 319 17.36 -14.05 -22.51
C ILE A 319 18.68 -13.48 -23.03
N HIS A 320 19.78 -13.81 -22.36
CA HIS A 320 21.14 -13.39 -22.72
C HIS A 320 21.93 -14.55 -23.35
N TYR A 321 22.61 -14.29 -24.47
CA TYR A 321 23.36 -15.28 -25.24
C TYR A 321 24.48 -14.66 -26.09
N ASP A 322 25.14 -15.46 -26.94
CA ASP A 322 26.21 -15.00 -27.87
C ASP A 322 27.35 -14.25 -27.17
N TYR A 323 27.76 -14.78 -26.02
CA TYR A 323 28.80 -14.20 -25.18
C TYR A 323 30.18 -14.18 -25.86
N SER A 324 30.93 -13.09 -25.70
CA SER A 324 32.33 -13.02 -26.14
C SER A 324 33.21 -14.07 -25.43
N SER A 325 34.31 -14.48 -26.06
CA SER A 325 35.14 -15.62 -25.62
C SER A 325 35.76 -15.49 -24.22
N ASN A 326 35.77 -14.30 -23.64
CA ASN A 326 36.24 -13.99 -22.30
C ASN A 326 35.14 -13.95 -21.22
N MET A 327 33.87 -14.12 -21.62
CA MET A 327 32.71 -14.22 -20.72
C MET A 327 32.39 -15.69 -20.37
N SER A 328 31.85 -15.91 -19.18
CA SER A 328 31.24 -17.19 -18.79
C SER A 328 30.03 -16.98 -17.87
N SER A 329 28.92 -17.68 -18.16
CA SER A 329 27.68 -17.70 -17.38
C SER A 329 27.48 -19.05 -16.69
N GLY A 330 26.65 -19.11 -15.65
CA GLY A 330 26.31 -20.35 -14.95
C GLY A 330 25.23 -21.18 -15.65
N PHE A 331 25.24 -22.50 -15.44
CA PHE A 331 24.36 -23.50 -16.07
C PHE A 331 22.83 -23.28 -15.84
N TRP A 332 22.45 -22.41 -14.91
CA TRP A 332 21.05 -22.04 -14.62
C TRP A 332 20.80 -20.51 -14.61
N SER A 333 21.81 -19.66 -14.85
CA SER A 333 21.72 -18.23 -14.55
C SER A 333 21.41 -17.39 -15.79
N GLN A 334 20.13 -17.18 -16.09
CA GLN A 334 19.62 -16.01 -16.83
C GLN A 334 19.78 -14.69 -16.03
N ILE A 335 20.65 -14.69 -15.01
CA ILE A 335 20.66 -13.70 -13.91
C ILE A 335 21.97 -12.92 -13.89
N GLY A 336 23.06 -13.46 -14.46
CA GLY A 336 24.37 -12.78 -14.51
C GLY A 336 25.45 -13.59 -15.22
N ALA A 337 26.59 -12.95 -15.46
CA ALA A 337 27.79 -13.58 -16.00
C ALA A 337 29.05 -13.03 -15.34
N SER A 338 30.18 -13.65 -15.69
CA SER A 338 31.52 -13.20 -15.30
C SER A 338 32.39 -12.97 -16.53
N VAL A 339 33.14 -11.87 -16.56
CA VAL A 339 34.19 -11.60 -17.56
C VAL A 339 35.53 -11.86 -16.91
N SER A 340 36.32 -12.73 -17.53
CA SER A 340 37.72 -12.97 -17.22
C SER A 340 38.65 -12.11 -18.09
N SER A 341 39.88 -11.90 -17.62
CA SER A 341 40.98 -11.27 -18.38
C SER A 341 40.81 -9.77 -18.68
N PRO A 342 41.01 -8.87 -17.71
CA PRO A 342 41.08 -7.43 -17.97
C PRO A 342 42.32 -7.02 -18.78
N GLU A 343 42.16 -6.05 -19.69
CA GLU A 343 43.28 -5.27 -20.25
C GLU A 343 43.77 -4.26 -19.19
N ILE A 344 44.92 -4.51 -18.57
CA ILE A 344 45.58 -3.57 -17.66
C ILE A 344 46.23 -2.46 -18.51
N LYS A 345 45.67 -1.23 -18.48
CA LYS A 345 46.15 -0.12 -19.34
C LYS A 345 47.17 0.81 -18.68
N LYS A 346 47.28 0.84 -17.35
CA LYS A 346 48.26 1.65 -16.60
C LYS A 346 48.34 1.25 -15.13
N GLU A 347 49.56 1.23 -14.61
CA GLU A 347 49.93 1.13 -13.20
C GLU A 347 50.80 2.35 -12.87
N ASN A 348 50.19 3.38 -12.29
CA ASN A 348 50.89 4.54 -11.73
C ASN A 348 50.95 4.37 -10.20
N SER A 349 51.88 5.04 -9.51
CA SER A 349 52.14 4.87 -8.08
C SER A 349 50.99 5.18 -7.10
N GLU A 350 49.81 5.57 -7.59
CA GLU A 350 48.65 5.97 -6.78
C GLU A 350 47.31 5.38 -7.27
N THR A 351 47.20 4.87 -8.51
CA THR A 351 45.96 4.28 -9.07
C THR A 351 46.25 3.23 -10.16
N SER A 352 45.46 2.16 -10.14
CA SER A 352 45.45 1.09 -11.15
C SER A 352 44.17 1.16 -11.99
N SER A 353 44.27 0.85 -13.29
CA SER A 353 43.14 0.86 -14.23
C SER A 353 42.96 -0.47 -14.96
N TYR A 354 41.77 -1.05 -14.84
CA TYR A 354 41.39 -2.35 -15.40
C TYR A 354 40.29 -2.15 -16.45
N ASN A 355 40.45 -2.74 -17.64
CA ASN A 355 39.48 -2.56 -18.72
C ASN A 355 38.88 -3.90 -19.10
N TYR A 356 37.56 -3.98 -19.09
CA TYR A 356 36.79 -5.16 -19.46
C TYR A 356 36.04 -4.86 -20.74
N LYS A 357 36.45 -5.52 -21.84
CA LYS A 357 35.74 -5.49 -23.11
C LYS A 357 35.00 -6.80 -23.31
N PHE A 358 33.71 -6.74 -23.53
CA PHE A 358 32.88 -7.92 -23.71
C PHE A 358 31.63 -7.60 -24.52
N ALA A 359 30.97 -8.64 -25.04
CA ALA A 359 29.78 -8.47 -25.84
C ALA A 359 28.81 -9.64 -25.65
N PHE A 360 27.52 -9.33 -25.60
CA PHE A 360 26.44 -10.29 -25.44
C PHE A 360 25.21 -9.82 -26.23
N THR A 361 24.29 -10.73 -26.49
CA THR A 361 23.02 -10.43 -27.15
C THR A 361 21.89 -10.68 -26.18
N ALA A 362 20.95 -9.75 -26.09
CA ALA A 362 19.75 -9.83 -25.26
C ALA A 362 18.50 -10.06 -26.14
N LEU A 363 17.41 -10.49 -25.52
CA LEU A 363 16.09 -10.67 -26.15
C LEU A 363 15.03 -10.52 -25.05
N GLY A 364 13.94 -9.81 -25.34
CA GLY A 364 12.85 -9.55 -24.38
C GLY A 364 12.78 -8.12 -23.84
N GLU A 365 13.56 -7.20 -24.40
CA GLU A 365 13.56 -5.75 -24.06
C GLU A 365 12.48 -4.95 -24.82
N HIS A 366 11.88 -5.56 -25.85
CA HIS A 366 10.88 -4.98 -26.76
C HIS A 366 9.47 -5.44 -26.41
N PHE A 367 8.50 -4.52 -26.41
CA PHE A 367 7.08 -4.85 -26.44
C PHE A 367 6.21 -3.79 -27.12
N THR A 368 5.19 -4.23 -27.84
CA THR A 368 4.21 -3.33 -28.47
C THR A 368 3.13 -2.90 -27.48
N GLN A 369 2.94 -1.59 -27.35
CA GLN A 369 1.91 -0.96 -26.53
C GLN A 369 1.02 -0.06 -27.40
N GLY A 370 -0.16 -0.56 -27.77
CA GLY A 370 -1.07 0.14 -28.70
C GLY A 370 -0.45 0.26 -30.09
N ASN A 371 -0.20 1.48 -30.54
CA ASN A 371 0.45 1.80 -31.83
C ASN A 371 1.93 2.20 -31.67
N LYS A 372 2.57 1.92 -30.53
CA LYS A 372 4.00 2.16 -30.29
C LYS A 372 4.74 0.87 -29.95
N GLU A 373 6.00 0.78 -30.36
CA GLU A 373 6.94 -0.17 -29.79
C GLU A 373 7.68 0.52 -28.64
N ILE A 374 7.77 -0.17 -27.50
CA ILE A 374 8.44 0.29 -26.30
C ILE A 374 9.66 -0.61 -26.06
N ILE A 375 10.83 0.00 -25.91
CA ILE A 375 12.08 -0.71 -25.67
C ILE A 375 12.69 -0.17 -24.37
N TYR A 376 13.00 -1.06 -23.43
CA TYR A 376 13.73 -0.71 -22.21
C TYR A 376 15.14 -1.31 -22.26
N LEU A 377 16.15 -0.44 -22.38
CA LEU A 377 17.55 -0.81 -22.41
C LEU A 377 18.19 -0.45 -21.07
N GLN A 378 18.79 -1.42 -20.38
CA GLN A 378 19.50 -1.19 -19.13
C GLN A 378 21.02 -1.16 -19.38
N PRO A 379 21.71 0.00 -19.22
CA PRO A 379 23.16 0.05 -19.30
C PRO A 379 23.81 -0.79 -18.19
N VAL A 380 24.78 -1.62 -18.56
CA VAL A 380 25.52 -2.48 -17.61
C VAL A 380 26.11 -1.68 -16.45
N SER A 381 25.78 -2.09 -15.23
CA SER A 381 26.27 -1.54 -13.95
C SER A 381 27.19 -2.54 -13.22
N VAL A 382 27.93 -2.06 -12.21
CA VAL A 382 28.83 -2.88 -11.38
C VAL A 382 28.41 -2.83 -9.91
N LYS A 383 28.29 -4.00 -9.29
CA LYS A 383 27.59 -4.22 -8.00
C LYS A 383 28.47 -4.22 -6.74
N GLU A 384 29.80 -4.23 -6.88
CA GLU A 384 30.70 -4.14 -5.72
C GLU A 384 30.43 -2.84 -4.93
N TRP A 385 30.03 -2.98 -3.64
CA TRP A 385 29.43 -1.96 -2.76
C TRP A 385 30.29 -0.73 -2.39
N ARG A 386 31.22 -0.31 -3.24
CA ARG A 386 32.00 0.94 -3.11
C ARG A 386 32.15 1.72 -4.42
N ASN A 387 31.66 1.16 -5.53
CA ASN A 387 32.02 1.60 -6.87
C ASN A 387 30.96 2.53 -7.48
N LYS A 388 31.31 3.80 -7.73
CA LYS A 388 30.40 4.77 -8.36
C LYS A 388 30.55 4.78 -9.89
N LEU A 389 29.43 4.76 -10.61
CA LEU A 389 29.40 5.07 -12.04
C LEU A 389 29.75 6.55 -12.21
N SER A 390 30.89 6.86 -12.82
CA SER A 390 31.38 8.23 -12.99
C SER A 390 31.03 8.84 -14.35
N SER A 391 30.89 8.02 -15.39
CA SER A 391 30.32 8.42 -16.68
C SER A 391 29.75 7.24 -17.47
N LEU A 392 28.76 7.55 -18.31
CA LEU A 392 28.03 6.63 -19.17
C LEU A 392 28.02 7.21 -20.59
N SER A 393 28.41 6.39 -21.57
CA SER A 393 28.30 6.70 -22.99
C SER A 393 27.57 5.56 -23.69
N LEU A 394 26.50 5.88 -24.41
CA LEU A 394 25.67 4.93 -25.14
C LEU A 394 25.59 5.33 -26.61
N GLU A 395 25.92 4.40 -27.50
CA GLU A 395 25.62 4.47 -28.93
C GLU A 395 24.51 3.47 -29.25
N ILE A 396 23.31 3.97 -29.55
CA ILE A 396 22.16 3.15 -29.93
C ILE A 396 22.02 3.20 -31.45
N ILE A 397 22.08 2.05 -32.12
CA ILE A 397 21.97 1.92 -33.57
C ILE A 397 20.65 1.24 -33.91
N PHE A 398 19.79 1.94 -34.65
CA PHE A 398 18.50 1.44 -35.13
C PHE A 398 18.66 0.70 -36.47
N PRO A 399 17.74 -0.23 -36.81
CA PRO A 399 17.78 -0.97 -38.07
C PRO A 399 17.63 -0.07 -39.31
N GLU A 400 16.80 0.98 -39.24
CA GLU A 400 16.59 1.97 -40.31
C GLU A 400 16.79 3.43 -39.82
N GLU A 401 16.63 4.44 -40.70
CA GLU A 401 16.69 5.86 -40.29
C GLU A 401 15.58 6.20 -39.27
N VAL A 402 15.93 6.87 -38.17
CA VAL A 402 14.98 7.18 -37.11
C VAL A 402 14.20 8.46 -37.40
N ASP A 403 12.87 8.39 -37.41
CA ASP A 403 12.00 9.56 -37.36
C ASP A 403 11.85 10.04 -35.89
N LEU A 404 12.57 11.10 -35.52
CA LEU A 404 12.47 11.74 -34.21
C LEU A 404 11.14 12.45 -33.96
N SER A 405 10.27 12.64 -34.96
CA SER A 405 8.92 13.15 -34.72
C SER A 405 7.98 12.07 -34.14
N GLN A 406 8.35 10.79 -34.30
CA GLN A 406 7.62 9.63 -33.81
C GLN A 406 8.39 8.85 -32.73
N THR A 407 9.71 9.06 -32.64
CA THR A 407 10.60 8.38 -31.70
C THR A 407 10.96 9.25 -30.50
N ASN A 408 10.52 8.86 -29.30
CA ASN A 408 10.91 9.47 -28.03
C ASN A 408 11.96 8.60 -27.33
N ILE A 409 13.04 9.20 -26.84
CA ILE A 409 14.13 8.51 -26.12
C ILE A 409 14.38 9.26 -24.81
N SER A 410 14.26 8.55 -23.69
CA SER A 410 14.32 9.14 -22.35
C SER A 410 15.20 8.30 -21.43
N LEU A 411 16.06 8.95 -20.64
CA LEU A 411 16.83 8.32 -19.57
C LEU A 411 16.06 8.44 -18.25
N PHE A 412 16.08 7.38 -17.46
CA PHE A 412 15.47 7.31 -16.14
C PHE A 412 16.55 6.97 -15.13
N LEU A 413 16.42 7.51 -13.91
CA LEU A 413 17.08 6.93 -12.74
C LEU A 413 16.04 6.18 -11.91
N THR A 414 16.31 4.90 -11.67
CA THR A 414 15.57 4.07 -10.72
C THR A 414 16.45 3.72 -9.51
N ASP A 415 15.83 3.61 -8.35
CA ASP A 415 16.41 3.04 -7.12
C ASP A 415 16.24 1.50 -7.04
N CYS A 416 15.61 0.89 -8.06
CA CYS A 416 15.43 -0.55 -8.18
C CYS A 416 16.31 -1.15 -9.30
N ASP A 417 17.35 -1.89 -8.91
CA ASP A 417 18.32 -2.56 -9.81
C ASP A 417 17.66 -3.54 -10.82
N TYR A 418 16.49 -4.11 -10.48
CA TYR A 418 15.83 -5.22 -11.21
C TYR A 418 14.35 -4.97 -11.55
N CYS A 419 13.93 -3.71 -11.66
CA CYS A 419 12.55 -3.38 -12.01
C CYS A 419 12.43 -3.06 -13.52
N GLY A 420 11.76 -3.94 -14.27
CA GLY A 420 11.40 -3.72 -15.67
C GLY A 420 10.36 -2.62 -15.92
N GLN A 421 9.96 -1.89 -14.87
CA GLN A 421 9.28 -0.60 -14.96
C GLN A 421 9.90 0.37 -13.94
N PRO A 422 10.00 1.67 -14.25
CA PRO A 422 10.47 2.67 -13.30
C PRO A 422 9.47 2.83 -12.14
N THR A 423 9.67 2.10 -11.04
CA THR A 423 8.94 2.27 -9.77
C THR A 423 9.19 3.68 -9.23
N ALA A 424 8.30 4.62 -9.54
CA ALA A 424 8.49 6.06 -9.29
C ALA A 424 9.83 6.63 -9.80
N GLY A 425 10.39 6.04 -10.88
CA GLY A 425 11.69 6.44 -11.42
C GLY A 425 11.65 7.83 -12.03
N ARG A 426 12.67 8.66 -11.76
CA ARG A 426 12.70 10.05 -12.25
C ARG A 426 13.15 10.09 -13.71
N LEU A 427 12.34 10.75 -14.53
CA LEU A 427 12.67 11.17 -15.88
C LEU A 427 13.82 12.19 -15.84
N ILE A 428 14.95 11.85 -16.46
CA ILE A 428 16.02 12.78 -16.80
C ILE A 428 16.07 12.90 -18.33
N PRO A 429 15.51 13.97 -18.92
CA PRO A 429 15.56 14.19 -20.35
C PRO A 429 17.03 14.32 -20.78
N THR A 430 17.50 13.33 -21.54
CA THR A 430 18.85 13.36 -22.09
C THR A 430 18.90 14.25 -23.31
N ILE A 431 20.01 15.00 -23.43
CA ILE A 431 20.36 15.68 -24.67
C ILE A 431 20.84 14.60 -25.65
N THR A 432 19.91 14.01 -26.40
CA THR A 432 20.20 13.05 -27.47
C THR A 432 20.89 13.78 -28.63
N GLN A 433 22.08 13.32 -29.01
CA GLN A 433 22.74 13.76 -30.24
C GLN A 433 22.50 12.70 -31.32
N ILE A 434 21.96 13.09 -32.47
CA ILE A 434 21.93 12.20 -33.64
C ILE A 434 23.36 12.10 -34.19
N GLY A 435 23.78 10.89 -34.57
CA GLY A 435 25.02 10.68 -35.32
C GLY A 435 24.98 11.34 -36.71
N LYS A 436 26.11 11.28 -37.42
CA LYS A 436 26.16 11.70 -38.84
C LYS A 436 25.27 10.81 -39.72
N ASP A 437 25.16 9.54 -39.36
CA ASP A 437 24.20 8.59 -39.91
C ASP A 437 22.93 8.65 -39.03
N LYS A 438 21.77 8.92 -39.65
CA LYS A 438 20.51 9.21 -38.92
C LYS A 438 19.92 8.01 -38.16
N ASN A 439 20.45 6.81 -38.32
CA ASN A 439 20.05 5.63 -37.55
C ASN A 439 20.82 5.49 -36.23
N ARG A 440 21.76 6.40 -35.91
CA ARG A 440 22.53 6.38 -34.66
C ARG A 440 22.11 7.48 -33.70
N VAL A 441 21.87 7.10 -32.45
CA VAL A 441 21.61 8.02 -31.33
C VAL A 441 22.73 7.88 -30.31
N LEU A 442 23.35 9.01 -29.97
CA LEU A 442 24.39 9.13 -28.96
C LEU A 442 23.81 9.78 -27.70
N LEU A 443 23.97 9.09 -26.57
CA LEU A 443 23.57 9.55 -25.24
C LEU A 443 24.81 9.52 -24.35
N ASN A 444 25.28 10.69 -23.95
CA ASN A 444 26.48 10.87 -23.14
C ASN A 444 26.12 11.55 -21.80
N TRP A 445 26.56 10.94 -20.70
CA TRP A 445 26.35 11.41 -19.34
C TRP A 445 27.68 11.43 -18.59
N ASN A 446 28.23 12.63 -18.36
CA ASN A 446 29.58 12.85 -17.84
C ASN A 446 29.60 13.25 -16.34
N SER A 447 28.61 12.77 -15.59
CA SER A 447 28.42 13.06 -14.16
C SER A 447 28.23 11.77 -13.38
N SER A 448 28.75 11.71 -12.14
CA SER A 448 28.52 10.56 -11.28
C SER A 448 27.05 10.42 -10.86
N LEU A 449 26.56 9.19 -10.77
CA LEU A 449 25.23 8.92 -10.24
C LEU A 449 25.23 8.82 -8.69
N PRO A 450 24.11 9.10 -8.02
CA PRO A 450 23.97 8.88 -6.59
C PRO A 450 24.01 7.38 -6.28
N GLU A 451 24.44 7.04 -5.07
CA GLU A 451 24.54 5.65 -4.63
C GLU A 451 23.15 4.99 -4.55
N GLY A 452 23.02 3.77 -5.05
CA GLY A 452 21.74 3.05 -5.15
C GLY A 452 20.87 3.41 -6.36
N TYR A 453 21.30 4.33 -7.24
CA TYR A 453 20.55 4.69 -8.45
C TYR A 453 21.18 4.13 -9.73
N PHE A 454 20.33 3.57 -10.60
CA PHE A 454 20.72 2.91 -11.85
C PHE A 454 20.07 3.62 -13.06
N PRO A 455 20.79 3.77 -14.18
CA PRO A 455 20.23 4.31 -15.41
C PRO A 455 19.36 3.26 -16.12
N ILE A 456 18.26 3.69 -16.73
CA ILE A 456 17.48 2.90 -17.70
C ILE A 456 17.13 3.82 -18.87
N VAL A 457 17.26 3.36 -20.11
CA VAL A 457 16.79 4.09 -21.31
C VAL A 457 15.46 3.50 -21.77
N LYS A 458 14.42 4.33 -21.89
CA LYS A 458 13.18 4.00 -22.60
C LYS A 458 13.22 4.59 -24.00
N ILE A 459 12.86 3.78 -24.99
CA ILE A 459 12.56 4.21 -26.35
C ILE A 459 11.08 3.95 -26.59
N GLU A 460 10.38 4.92 -27.17
CA GLU A 460 9.04 4.74 -27.73
C GLU A 460 9.10 5.10 -29.21
N THR A 461 8.74 4.18 -30.11
CA THR A 461 8.87 4.38 -31.57
C THR A 461 7.77 3.66 -32.36
N ASP A 462 7.82 3.71 -33.69
CA ASP A 462 6.87 3.03 -34.57
C ASP A 462 7.15 1.50 -34.60
N PRO A 463 6.15 0.63 -34.33
CA PRO A 463 6.27 -0.82 -34.50
C PRO A 463 6.70 -1.27 -35.90
N SER A 464 6.55 -0.44 -36.94
CA SER A 464 6.96 -0.80 -38.31
C SER A 464 8.46 -1.10 -38.45
N LEU A 465 9.30 -0.55 -37.56
CA LEU A 465 10.74 -0.81 -37.47
C LEU A 465 11.08 -2.23 -36.95
N PHE A 466 10.11 -2.96 -36.40
CA PHE A 466 10.33 -4.23 -35.73
C PHE A 466 9.34 -5.32 -36.17
N SER A 467 9.87 -6.52 -36.43
CA SER A 467 9.11 -7.69 -36.84
C SER A 467 8.31 -8.28 -35.68
N ASN A 468 7.08 -7.81 -35.50
CA ASN A 468 6.14 -8.28 -34.47
C ASN A 468 5.58 -9.71 -34.73
N TRP A 469 6.36 -10.57 -35.38
CA TRP A 469 5.99 -11.95 -35.67
C TRP A 469 6.37 -12.83 -34.49
N PHE A 470 5.37 -13.17 -33.69
CA PHE A 470 5.45 -14.12 -32.58
C PHE A 470 6.38 -15.34 -32.86
N PHE A 471 6.26 -15.98 -34.03
CA PHE A 471 7.08 -17.14 -34.40
C PHE A 471 8.56 -16.81 -34.59
N ILE A 472 8.91 -15.59 -35.02
CA ILE A 472 10.30 -15.14 -35.15
C ILE A 472 10.90 -14.96 -33.75
N ASN A 473 10.17 -14.33 -32.83
CA ASN A 473 10.63 -14.13 -31.44
C ASN A 473 10.78 -15.47 -30.70
N TYR A 474 9.86 -16.42 -30.90
CA TYR A 474 9.99 -17.78 -30.38
C TYR A 474 11.18 -18.54 -31.00
N ALA A 475 11.38 -18.44 -32.31
CA ALA A 475 12.53 -19.06 -32.98
C ALA A 475 13.86 -18.43 -32.55
N ALA A 476 13.90 -17.11 -32.31
CA ALA A 476 15.05 -16.40 -31.76
C ALA A 476 15.37 -16.85 -30.34
N ALA A 477 14.36 -16.93 -29.46
CA ALA A 477 14.52 -17.44 -28.09
C ALA A 477 15.02 -18.90 -28.07
N MET A 478 14.46 -19.77 -28.90
CA MET A 478 14.93 -21.15 -29.03
C MET A 478 16.37 -21.22 -29.57
N ARG A 479 16.70 -20.42 -30.59
CA ARG A 479 18.06 -20.34 -31.15
C ARG A 479 19.06 -19.79 -30.13
N ALA A 480 18.68 -18.81 -29.33
CA ALA A 480 19.48 -18.27 -28.23
C ALA A 480 19.81 -19.35 -27.18
N LEU A 481 18.80 -20.14 -26.78
CA LEU A 481 19.00 -21.30 -25.90
C LEU A 481 19.95 -22.33 -26.50
N PHE A 482 19.80 -22.69 -27.79
CA PHE A 482 20.70 -23.63 -28.47
C PHE A 482 22.15 -23.14 -28.59
N LEU A 483 22.35 -21.83 -28.83
CA LEU A 483 23.67 -21.20 -28.98
C LEU A 483 24.33 -20.81 -27.65
N SER A 484 23.66 -21.02 -26.50
CA SER A 484 24.24 -20.75 -25.19
C SER A 484 25.45 -21.67 -24.91
N PRO A 485 26.60 -21.14 -24.42
CA PRO A 485 27.76 -21.96 -24.08
C PRO A 485 27.43 -22.99 -23.00
N GLY A 486 27.60 -24.28 -23.32
CA GLY A 486 27.29 -25.40 -22.43
C GLY A 486 26.12 -26.29 -22.88
N SER A 487 25.45 -25.99 -24.00
CA SER A 487 24.30 -26.75 -24.52
C SER A 487 24.58 -28.21 -24.97
N GLY A 488 25.84 -28.66 -24.93
CA GLY A 488 26.34 -29.88 -25.57
C GLY A 488 25.77 -31.24 -25.09
N SER A 489 24.98 -31.29 -24.02
CA SER A 489 24.32 -32.52 -23.52
C SER A 489 22.80 -32.54 -23.69
N ASN A 490 22.18 -31.46 -24.17
CA ASN A 490 20.73 -31.24 -23.97
C ASN A 490 19.86 -31.48 -25.22
N LEU A 491 20.45 -31.90 -26.34
CA LEU A 491 19.72 -32.21 -27.57
C LEU A 491 18.69 -33.33 -27.35
N GLU A 492 19.05 -34.37 -26.60
CA GLU A 492 18.15 -35.48 -26.26
C GLU A 492 17.02 -35.06 -25.31
N PHE A 493 17.31 -34.20 -24.32
CA PHE A 493 16.30 -33.69 -23.39
C PHE A 493 15.30 -32.73 -24.07
N LEU A 494 15.76 -31.88 -24.99
CA LEU A 494 14.89 -30.96 -25.75
C LEU A 494 14.09 -31.66 -26.85
N LEU A 495 14.64 -32.69 -27.50
CA LEU A 495 13.89 -33.51 -28.45
C LEU A 495 12.83 -34.36 -27.73
N SER A 496 13.17 -34.99 -26.60
CA SER A 496 12.21 -35.77 -25.81
C SER A 496 11.13 -34.88 -25.18
N SER A 497 11.47 -33.71 -24.64
CA SER A 497 10.48 -32.79 -24.08
C SER A 497 9.53 -32.23 -25.15
N ASN A 498 10.00 -31.91 -26.36
CA ASN A 498 9.13 -31.52 -27.47
C ASN A 498 8.23 -32.67 -27.96
N LEU A 499 8.76 -33.90 -28.06
CA LEU A 499 7.95 -35.08 -28.38
C LEU A 499 6.86 -35.34 -27.33
N ILE A 500 7.20 -35.20 -26.05
CA ILE A 500 6.25 -35.30 -24.93
C ILE A 500 5.22 -34.16 -25.00
N PHE A 501 5.64 -32.92 -25.26
CA PHE A 501 4.73 -31.77 -25.34
C PHE A 501 3.77 -31.87 -26.53
N VAL A 502 4.24 -32.27 -27.71
CA VAL A 502 3.39 -32.46 -28.91
C VAL A 502 2.45 -33.67 -28.73
N THR A 503 2.89 -34.75 -28.09
CA THR A 503 2.00 -35.89 -27.81
C THR A 503 0.97 -35.58 -26.72
N ILE A 504 1.34 -34.81 -25.68
CA ILE A 504 0.40 -34.29 -24.67
C ILE A 504 -0.59 -33.33 -25.32
N LEU A 505 -0.15 -32.37 -26.16
CA LEU A 505 -1.06 -31.47 -26.88
C LEU A 505 -2.02 -32.24 -27.79
N GLY A 506 -1.54 -33.22 -28.55
CA GLY A 506 -2.38 -34.10 -29.37
C GLY A 506 -3.40 -34.88 -28.53
N PHE A 507 -2.99 -35.42 -27.39
CA PHE A 507 -3.86 -36.14 -26.46
C PHE A 507 -4.91 -35.20 -25.83
N CYS A 508 -4.51 -34.03 -25.35
CA CYS A 508 -5.42 -32.99 -24.84
C CYS A 508 -6.44 -32.55 -25.91
N PHE A 509 -5.99 -32.34 -27.14
CA PHE A 509 -6.84 -31.89 -28.25
C PHE A 509 -7.90 -32.93 -28.64
N PHE A 510 -7.52 -34.23 -28.70
CA PHE A 510 -8.45 -35.30 -29.08
C PHE A 510 -9.30 -35.86 -27.93
N TRP A 511 -8.79 -35.92 -26.70
CA TRP A 511 -9.47 -36.59 -25.57
C TRP A 511 -10.05 -35.65 -24.50
N ILE A 512 -9.47 -34.46 -24.33
CA ILE A 512 -9.77 -33.59 -23.18
C ILE A 512 -10.67 -32.41 -23.58
N LEU A 513 -10.42 -31.76 -24.72
CA LEU A 513 -11.26 -30.66 -25.23
C LEU A 513 -12.77 -31.00 -25.35
N PRO A 514 -13.21 -32.22 -25.75
CA PRO A 514 -14.64 -32.56 -25.75
C PRO A 514 -15.28 -32.59 -24.35
N LYS A 515 -14.47 -32.75 -23.29
CA LYS A 515 -14.93 -32.85 -21.90
C LYS A 515 -14.71 -31.57 -21.08
N TRP A 516 -13.87 -30.65 -21.56
CA TRP A 516 -13.47 -29.42 -20.85
C TRP A 516 -14.39 -28.20 -21.06
N LYS A 517 -15.61 -28.39 -21.57
CA LYS A 517 -16.63 -27.31 -21.67
C LYS A 517 -17.32 -26.97 -20.33
N LYS A 518 -16.82 -27.45 -19.19
CA LYS A 518 -17.29 -27.09 -17.84
C LYS A 518 -16.13 -27.00 -16.85
N SER A 519 -16.16 -25.94 -16.04
CA SER A 519 -15.21 -25.58 -14.96
C SER A 519 -13.91 -24.90 -15.44
N SER A 520 -13.98 -23.58 -15.60
CA SER A 520 -12.83 -22.68 -15.45
C SER A 520 -12.85 -22.09 -14.04
N TYR A 521 -11.79 -22.26 -13.25
CA TYR A 521 -11.14 -21.21 -12.43
C TYR A 521 -9.99 -21.81 -11.60
N TYR A 522 -8.78 -21.90 -12.16
CA TYR A 522 -7.54 -22.11 -11.39
C TYR A 522 -6.40 -21.31 -12.02
N VAL A 523 -5.61 -20.66 -11.18
CA VAL A 523 -4.35 -20.00 -11.55
C VAL A 523 -3.22 -21.00 -11.28
N GLU A 524 -2.38 -21.26 -12.28
CA GLU A 524 -1.24 -22.18 -12.11
C GLU A 524 -0.13 -21.49 -11.30
N LEU A 525 0.19 -22.06 -10.14
CA LEU A 525 1.26 -21.61 -9.24
C LEU A 525 2.61 -22.21 -9.66
N ASN A 526 3.70 -21.46 -9.45
CA ASN A 526 5.06 -21.91 -9.73
C ASN A 526 5.43 -23.14 -8.87
N PRO A 527 5.98 -24.24 -9.43
CA PRO A 527 6.40 -25.42 -8.66
C PRO A 527 7.34 -25.14 -7.47
N TYR A 528 8.23 -24.14 -7.58
CA TYR A 528 9.07 -23.72 -6.47
C TYR A 528 8.26 -23.08 -5.33
N GLU A 529 7.25 -22.28 -5.65
CA GLU A 529 6.34 -21.71 -4.66
C GLU A 529 5.47 -22.79 -4.02
N ILE A 530 5.01 -23.80 -4.78
CA ILE A 530 4.28 -24.95 -4.23
C ILE A 530 5.14 -25.67 -3.18
N LEU A 531 6.40 -25.96 -3.50
CA LEU A 531 7.35 -26.59 -2.57
C LEU A 531 7.62 -25.71 -1.34
N LYS A 532 7.85 -24.40 -1.51
CA LYS A 532 8.04 -23.44 -0.42
C LYS A 532 6.81 -23.34 0.48
N GLN A 533 5.61 -23.37 -0.10
CA GLN A 533 4.33 -23.35 0.62
C GLN A 533 4.10 -24.66 1.39
N GLU A 534 4.43 -25.83 0.81
CA GLU A 534 4.39 -27.11 1.53
C GLU A 534 5.37 -27.16 2.70
N GLN A 535 6.60 -26.69 2.51
CA GLN A 535 7.60 -26.62 3.57
C GLN A 535 7.15 -25.70 4.71
N ASN A 536 6.60 -24.52 4.38
CA ASN A 536 6.07 -23.61 5.39
C ASN A 536 4.84 -24.20 6.11
N LYS A 537 3.93 -24.86 5.39
CA LYS A 537 2.79 -25.59 5.97
C LYS A 537 3.26 -26.68 6.94
N LYS A 538 4.27 -27.47 6.57
CA LYS A 538 4.88 -28.49 7.45
C LYS A 538 5.52 -27.87 8.69
N LYS A 539 6.22 -26.74 8.56
CA LYS A 539 6.80 -25.98 9.69
C LYS A 539 5.72 -25.52 10.67
N LEU A 540 4.69 -24.82 10.18
CA LEU A 540 3.62 -24.25 11.01
C LEU A 540 2.79 -25.35 11.70
N LEU A 541 2.49 -26.46 11.00
CA LEU A 541 1.83 -27.61 11.62
C LEU A 541 2.70 -28.28 12.69
N GLY A 542 4.01 -28.40 12.47
CA GLY A 542 4.95 -28.91 13.48
C GLY A 542 5.00 -28.03 14.74
N GLU A 543 4.91 -26.71 14.58
CA GLU A 543 4.82 -25.77 15.69
C GLU A 543 3.52 -25.95 16.49
N ILE A 544 2.35 -26.01 15.82
CA ILE A 544 1.07 -26.27 16.50
C ILE A 544 1.09 -27.61 17.25
N LEU A 545 1.55 -28.69 16.60
CA LEU A 545 1.63 -30.03 17.18
C LEU A 545 2.57 -30.12 18.39
N SER A 546 3.58 -29.23 18.50
CA SER A 546 4.44 -29.17 19.68
C SER A 546 3.69 -28.69 20.94
N TYR A 547 2.66 -27.85 20.76
CA TYR A 547 1.80 -27.39 21.85
C TYR A 547 0.54 -28.24 22.02
N ASP A 548 0.02 -28.84 20.95
CA ASP A 548 -1.16 -29.71 20.99
C ASP A 548 -0.99 -30.96 20.11
N PRO A 549 -0.46 -32.06 20.65
CA PRO A 549 -0.24 -33.31 19.91
C PRO A 549 -1.52 -33.94 19.35
N ASN A 550 -2.70 -33.53 19.82
CA ASN A 550 -4.00 -34.01 19.37
C ASN A 550 -4.63 -33.12 18.28
N PHE A 551 -3.93 -32.08 17.82
CA PHE A 551 -4.46 -31.15 16.82
C PHE A 551 -4.61 -31.83 15.45
N ASP A 552 -5.84 -31.91 14.94
CA ASP A 552 -6.11 -32.26 13.54
C ASP A 552 -6.47 -31.01 12.73
N VAL A 553 -5.79 -30.83 11.60
CA VAL A 553 -5.97 -29.66 10.73
C VAL A 553 -7.30 -29.69 9.97
N ASN A 554 -7.84 -30.86 9.67
CA ASN A 554 -9.09 -31.01 8.93
C ASN A 554 -10.30 -30.74 9.84
N ASP A 555 -10.27 -31.24 11.08
CA ASP A 555 -11.28 -30.91 12.10
C ASP A 555 -11.27 -29.41 12.42
N PHE A 556 -10.07 -28.81 12.54
CA PHE A 556 -9.93 -27.37 12.72
C PHE A 556 -10.47 -26.58 11.51
N PHE A 557 -10.18 -27.00 10.28
CA PHE A 557 -10.73 -26.41 9.06
C PHE A 557 -12.25 -26.58 8.93
N ALA A 558 -12.80 -27.73 9.35
CA ALA A 558 -14.24 -27.93 9.42
C ALA A 558 -14.90 -26.97 10.43
N LYS A 559 -14.27 -26.75 11.59
CA LYS A 559 -14.69 -25.78 12.61
C LYS A 559 -14.65 -24.34 12.11
N THR A 560 -13.54 -23.92 11.51
CA THR A 560 -13.41 -22.53 11.00
C THR A 560 -14.39 -22.27 9.86
N LYS A 561 -14.65 -23.28 9.02
CA LYS A 561 -15.67 -23.23 7.95
C LYS A 561 -17.09 -23.12 8.51
N PHE A 562 -17.42 -23.89 9.56
CA PHE A 562 -18.70 -23.78 10.26
C PHE A 562 -18.89 -22.36 10.82
N ILE A 563 -17.91 -21.86 11.58
CA ILE A 563 -17.96 -20.54 12.21
C ILE A 563 -18.11 -19.43 11.16
N GLY A 564 -17.32 -19.47 10.07
CA GLY A 564 -17.41 -18.51 8.97
C GLY A 564 -18.78 -18.50 8.28
N ASN A 565 -19.36 -19.67 7.99
CA ASN A 565 -20.72 -19.77 7.44
C ASN A 565 -21.76 -19.17 8.40
N THR A 566 -21.73 -19.57 9.68
CA THR A 566 -22.68 -19.08 10.69
C THR A 566 -22.56 -17.56 10.90
N LEU A 567 -21.36 -17.01 10.79
CA LEU A 567 -21.09 -15.58 10.90
C LEU A 567 -21.68 -14.78 9.73
N VAL A 568 -21.50 -15.22 8.49
CA VAL A 568 -22.10 -14.57 7.30
C VAL A 568 -23.63 -14.70 7.28
N GLU A 569 -24.17 -15.84 7.71
CA GLU A 569 -25.61 -16.01 7.91
C GLU A 569 -26.18 -15.07 8.97
N SER A 570 -25.49 -14.95 10.10
CA SER A 570 -25.89 -14.09 11.23
C SER A 570 -25.89 -12.62 10.83
N TRP A 571 -24.84 -12.19 10.12
CA TRP A 571 -24.71 -10.86 9.54
C TRP A 571 -25.84 -10.54 8.56
N THR A 572 -26.11 -11.42 7.60
CA THR A 572 -27.19 -11.26 6.62
C THR A 572 -28.58 -11.21 7.27
N LYS A 573 -28.79 -11.97 8.36
CA LYS A 573 -30.03 -11.91 9.16
C LYS A 573 -30.16 -10.59 9.93
N GLY A 574 -29.05 -9.93 10.26
CA GLY A 574 -29.00 -8.73 11.11
C GLY A 574 -28.92 -9.06 12.61
N ASN A 575 -28.48 -10.27 12.97
CA ASN A 575 -28.42 -10.73 14.36
C ASN A 575 -27.20 -11.61 14.60
N MET A 576 -26.24 -11.13 15.41
CA MET A 576 -24.98 -11.82 15.70
C MET A 576 -25.05 -12.80 16.89
N GLU A 577 -26.15 -12.86 17.66
CA GLU A 577 -26.28 -13.79 18.80
C GLU A 577 -25.95 -15.26 18.46
N PRO A 578 -26.30 -15.83 17.29
CA PRO A 578 -25.98 -17.21 16.95
C PRO A 578 -24.48 -17.54 16.85
N VAL A 579 -23.60 -16.54 16.75
CA VAL A 579 -22.14 -16.76 16.77
C VAL A 579 -21.44 -16.36 18.07
N ARG A 580 -22.17 -15.82 19.06
CA ARG A 580 -21.58 -15.27 20.30
C ARG A 580 -20.64 -16.22 21.03
N HIS A 581 -20.88 -17.54 20.95
CA HIS A 581 -20.06 -18.56 21.59
C HIS A 581 -18.72 -18.85 20.91
N TYR A 582 -18.57 -18.44 19.63
CA TYR A 582 -17.40 -18.72 18.80
C TYR A 582 -16.47 -17.52 18.62
N VAL A 583 -16.96 -16.31 18.88
CA VAL A 583 -16.24 -15.05 18.64
C VAL A 583 -15.91 -14.35 19.95
N SER A 584 -14.78 -13.65 19.99
CA SER A 584 -14.39 -12.82 21.13
C SER A 584 -15.37 -11.67 21.39
N ALA A 585 -15.24 -11.03 22.56
CA ALA A 585 -16.01 -9.84 22.90
C ALA A 585 -15.81 -8.70 21.88
N GLY A 586 -14.56 -8.42 21.48
CA GLY A 586 -14.25 -7.40 20.48
C GLY A 586 -14.88 -7.70 19.12
N VAL A 587 -14.75 -8.93 18.61
CA VAL A 587 -15.37 -9.32 17.32
C VAL A 587 -16.90 -9.28 17.40
N PHE A 588 -17.50 -9.78 18.49
CA PHE A 588 -18.95 -9.73 18.69
C PHE A 588 -19.48 -8.30 18.70
N GLN A 589 -18.89 -7.45 19.55
CA GLN A 589 -19.34 -6.07 19.73
C GLN A 589 -19.12 -5.23 18.47
N ARG A 590 -17.98 -5.41 17.77
CA ARG A 590 -17.74 -4.83 16.43
C ARG A 590 -18.88 -5.15 15.47
N LEU A 591 -19.13 -6.43 15.22
CA LEU A 591 -20.07 -6.85 14.18
C LEU A 591 -21.52 -6.48 14.52
N ARG A 592 -21.92 -6.61 15.79
CA ARG A 592 -23.25 -6.21 16.27
C ARG A 592 -23.48 -4.71 16.12
N ILE A 593 -22.52 -3.89 16.56
CA ILE A 593 -22.64 -2.42 16.47
C ILE A 593 -22.56 -1.95 15.02
N GLN A 594 -21.72 -2.55 14.17
CA GLN A 594 -21.70 -2.24 12.73
C GLN A 594 -23.06 -2.51 12.07
N LEU A 595 -23.74 -3.60 12.40
CA LEU A 595 -25.09 -3.86 11.89
C LEU A 595 -26.12 -2.82 12.38
N GLN A 596 -26.06 -2.42 13.66
CA GLN A 596 -26.92 -1.37 14.21
C GLN A 596 -26.69 -0.04 13.50
N LEU A 597 -25.43 0.37 13.30
CA LEU A 597 -25.10 1.60 12.57
C LEU A 597 -25.54 1.53 11.10
N LEU A 598 -25.35 0.39 10.44
CA LEU A 598 -25.77 0.18 9.06
C LEU A 598 -27.30 0.34 8.91
N GLU A 599 -28.08 -0.23 9.83
CA GLU A 599 -29.55 -0.15 9.81
C GLU A 599 -30.08 1.22 10.25
N GLU A 600 -29.51 1.82 11.30
CA GLU A 600 -30.05 3.00 11.98
C GLU A 600 -29.45 4.35 11.52
N VAL A 601 -28.27 4.34 10.88
CA VAL A 601 -27.54 5.54 10.43
C VAL A 601 -27.37 5.55 8.91
N ASP A 602 -26.92 4.44 8.33
CA ASP A 602 -26.76 4.34 6.88
C ASP A 602 -28.10 4.06 6.16
N GLU A 603 -29.12 3.59 6.87
CA GLU A 603 -30.43 3.11 6.36
C GLU A 603 -30.30 1.96 5.34
N LEU A 604 -29.30 1.10 5.56
CA LEU A 604 -28.93 -0.03 4.71
C LEU A 604 -29.08 -1.37 5.46
N LYS A 605 -29.28 -2.43 4.69
CA LYS A 605 -29.09 -3.82 5.11
C LYS A 605 -28.15 -4.51 4.14
N ASN A 606 -27.09 -5.12 4.65
CA ASN A 606 -26.19 -5.93 3.85
C ASN A 606 -26.77 -7.35 3.71
N LEU A 607 -26.86 -7.82 2.47
CA LEU A 607 -27.39 -9.13 2.12
C LEU A 607 -26.28 -9.92 1.40
N THR A 608 -25.77 -10.96 2.06
CA THR A 608 -24.79 -11.87 1.47
C THR A 608 -25.45 -13.22 1.18
N THR A 609 -25.40 -13.68 -0.07
CA THR A 609 -25.95 -14.99 -0.49
C THR A 609 -24.95 -15.80 -1.31
N GLU A 610 -25.25 -17.08 -1.48
CA GLU A 610 -24.39 -18.06 -2.17
C GLU A 610 -22.96 -18.19 -1.56
N PHE A 611 -22.77 -17.74 -0.32
CA PHE A 611 -21.48 -17.74 0.39
C PHE A 611 -20.87 -19.14 0.47
N LYS A 612 -19.61 -19.24 0.01
CA LYS A 612 -18.79 -20.45 0.03
C LYS A 612 -17.35 -20.08 0.36
N ILE A 613 -16.77 -20.76 1.35
CA ILE A 613 -15.32 -20.81 1.54
C ILE A 613 -14.75 -21.83 0.53
N LEU A 614 -13.91 -21.33 -0.39
CA LEU A 614 -13.28 -22.09 -1.47
C LEU A 614 -11.98 -22.77 -1.02
N ASP A 615 -11.12 -22.03 -0.32
CA ASP A 615 -9.83 -22.50 0.20
C ASP A 615 -9.58 -21.99 1.63
N GLN A 616 -8.73 -22.71 2.37
CA GLN A 616 -8.28 -22.37 3.71
C GLN A 616 -6.80 -22.65 3.89
N LYS A 617 -6.04 -21.64 4.31
CA LYS A 617 -4.58 -21.73 4.44
C LYS A 617 -4.09 -21.08 5.72
N ILE A 618 -3.39 -21.85 6.55
CA ILE A 618 -2.65 -21.30 7.71
C ILE A 618 -1.52 -20.43 7.16
N LEU A 619 -1.54 -19.14 7.49
CA LEU A 619 -0.50 -18.17 7.13
C LEU A 619 0.61 -18.12 8.18
N HIS A 620 0.19 -18.01 9.45
CA HIS A 620 1.08 -17.80 10.58
C HIS A 620 0.51 -18.44 11.85
N VAL A 621 1.40 -18.67 12.81
CA VAL A 621 1.10 -19.22 14.14
C VAL A 621 1.87 -18.38 15.14
N GLU A 622 1.18 -17.79 16.10
CA GLU A 622 1.76 -16.96 17.14
C GLU A 622 1.58 -17.62 18.50
N VAL A 623 2.61 -17.55 19.34
CA VAL A 623 2.55 -17.98 20.74
C VAL A 623 2.99 -16.83 21.62
N PHE A 624 2.09 -16.40 22.50
CA PHE A 624 2.32 -15.29 23.39
C PHE A 624 1.66 -15.56 24.75
N SER A 625 2.44 -15.39 25.83
CA SER A 625 2.00 -15.65 27.20
C SER A 625 1.34 -17.05 27.28
N ASP A 626 0.08 -17.11 27.71
CA ASP A 626 -0.71 -18.34 27.85
C ASP A 626 -1.48 -18.75 26.59
N TYR A 627 -1.40 -18.02 25.47
CA TYR A 627 -2.24 -18.22 24.29
C TYR A 627 -1.45 -18.57 23.01
N LEU A 628 -2.07 -19.44 22.21
CA LEU A 628 -1.70 -19.83 20.85
C LEU A 628 -2.74 -19.23 19.90
N THR A 629 -2.30 -18.51 18.88
CA THR A 629 -3.15 -17.95 17.82
C THR A 629 -2.75 -18.55 16.47
N ILE A 630 -3.74 -18.98 15.69
CA ILE A 630 -3.55 -19.45 14.32
C ILE A 630 -4.23 -18.46 13.37
N HIS A 631 -3.46 -17.89 12.45
CA HIS A 631 -3.96 -16.97 11.43
C HIS A 631 -4.26 -17.75 10.15
N ILE A 632 -5.52 -17.78 9.74
CA ILE A 632 -6.00 -18.55 8.58
C ILE A 632 -6.49 -17.58 7.51
N LYS A 633 -5.93 -17.66 6.30
CA LYS A 633 -6.54 -17.05 5.12
C LYS A 633 -7.74 -17.89 4.69
N LEU A 634 -8.90 -17.25 4.57
CA LEU A 634 -10.09 -17.81 3.95
C LEU A 634 -10.26 -17.16 2.57
N SER A 635 -10.23 -17.96 1.51
CA SER A 635 -10.58 -17.50 0.16
C SER A 635 -12.07 -17.80 -0.08
N CYS A 636 -12.86 -16.74 -0.19
CA CYS A 636 -14.33 -16.78 -0.14
C CYS A 636 -14.96 -16.37 -1.47
N LYS A 637 -16.19 -16.81 -1.70
CA LYS A 637 -17.03 -16.42 -2.83
C LYS A 637 -18.46 -16.18 -2.38
N ALA A 638 -19.07 -15.07 -2.80
CA ALA A 638 -20.46 -14.73 -2.47
C ALA A 638 -21.02 -13.65 -3.41
N LYS A 639 -22.35 -13.53 -3.45
CA LYS A 639 -23.03 -12.29 -3.86
C LYS A 639 -23.20 -11.42 -2.62
N ASP A 640 -22.68 -10.21 -2.64
CA ASP A 640 -22.70 -9.27 -1.51
C ASP A 640 -23.27 -7.92 -1.97
N VAL A 641 -24.46 -7.56 -1.47
CA VAL A 641 -25.15 -6.31 -1.85
C VAL A 641 -25.71 -5.61 -0.62
N SER A 642 -25.45 -4.31 -0.50
CA SER A 642 -26.10 -3.44 0.48
C SER A 642 -27.30 -2.75 -0.15
N VAL A 643 -28.47 -2.93 0.44
CA VAL A 643 -29.76 -2.44 -0.07
C VAL A 643 -30.44 -1.56 0.98
N SER A 644 -31.26 -0.59 0.58
CA SER A 644 -31.98 0.24 1.56
C SER A 644 -32.97 -0.61 2.39
N THR A 645 -33.04 -0.31 3.68
CA THR A 645 -33.98 -0.94 4.62
C THR A 645 -35.44 -0.76 4.18
N HIS A 646 -35.76 0.36 3.53
CA HIS A 646 -37.11 0.73 3.05
C HIS A 646 -37.66 -0.12 1.89
N LEU A 647 -36.81 -0.89 1.19
CA LEU A 647 -37.26 -1.73 0.06
C LEU A 647 -38.10 -2.93 0.54
N SER A 648 -39.06 -3.37 -0.27
CA SER A 648 -39.80 -4.61 0.01
C SER A 648 -38.92 -5.85 -0.14
N ASP A 649 -39.25 -6.95 0.54
CA ASP A 649 -38.48 -8.20 0.42
C ASP A 649 -38.43 -8.74 -1.01
N LYS A 650 -39.45 -8.45 -1.83
CA LYS A 650 -39.47 -8.80 -3.25
C LYS A 650 -38.41 -8.03 -4.05
N GLU A 651 -38.21 -6.74 -3.75
CA GLU A 651 -37.20 -5.90 -4.40
C GLU A 651 -35.79 -6.26 -3.89
N LYS A 652 -35.64 -6.49 -2.58
CA LYS A 652 -34.40 -6.99 -1.97
C LYS A 652 -33.95 -8.31 -2.62
N ASN A 653 -34.85 -9.28 -2.72
CA ASN A 653 -34.58 -10.57 -3.38
C ASN A 653 -34.24 -10.41 -4.87
N LYS A 654 -34.89 -9.48 -5.57
CA LYS A 654 -34.55 -9.17 -6.96
C LYS A 654 -33.11 -8.64 -7.08
N LEU A 655 -32.74 -7.62 -6.31
CA LEU A 655 -31.39 -7.04 -6.31
C LEU A 655 -30.32 -8.08 -5.96
N VAL A 656 -30.59 -8.95 -4.98
CA VAL A 656 -29.69 -10.08 -4.63
C VAL A 656 -29.56 -11.08 -5.77
N SER A 657 -30.63 -11.36 -6.53
CA SER A 657 -30.58 -12.27 -7.67
C SER A 657 -29.80 -11.69 -8.87
N GLU A 658 -29.83 -10.37 -9.04
CA GLU A 658 -29.14 -9.62 -10.09
C GLU A 658 -27.68 -9.26 -9.72
N ALA A 659 -27.28 -9.43 -8.45
CA ALA A 659 -25.93 -9.14 -7.98
C ALA A 659 -24.88 -10.10 -8.55
N GLU A 660 -23.72 -9.56 -8.92
CA GLU A 660 -22.57 -10.34 -9.38
C GLU A 660 -21.95 -11.15 -8.23
N GLU A 661 -21.44 -12.34 -8.56
CA GLU A 661 -20.80 -13.25 -7.61
C GLU A 661 -19.30 -12.91 -7.51
N GLY A 662 -18.90 -12.24 -6.44
CA GLY A 662 -17.51 -11.82 -6.20
C GLY A 662 -16.70 -12.86 -5.41
N THR A 663 -15.38 -12.81 -5.57
CA THR A 663 -14.42 -13.51 -4.70
C THR A 663 -13.65 -12.50 -3.85
N TYR A 664 -13.32 -12.87 -2.61
CA TYR A 664 -12.55 -12.04 -1.68
C TYR A 664 -11.73 -12.91 -0.72
N GLU A 665 -10.72 -12.33 -0.08
CA GLU A 665 -9.88 -13.02 0.89
C GLU A 665 -9.80 -12.25 2.21
N GLU A 666 -9.91 -12.96 3.33
CA GLU A 666 -9.82 -12.42 4.69
C GLU A 666 -8.91 -13.30 5.55
N VAL A 667 -8.27 -12.72 6.56
CA VAL A 667 -7.49 -13.44 7.58
C VAL A 667 -8.31 -13.51 8.87
N TYR A 668 -8.53 -14.72 9.36
CA TYR A 668 -9.26 -15.01 10.59
C TYR A 668 -8.24 -15.51 11.63
N SER A 669 -8.09 -14.77 12.72
CA SER A 669 -7.20 -15.13 13.83
C SER A 669 -8.01 -15.94 14.85
N PHE A 670 -7.63 -17.20 15.07
CA PHE A 670 -8.24 -18.07 16.07
C PHE A 670 -7.30 -18.27 17.25
N SER A 671 -7.72 -17.86 18.44
CA SER A 671 -6.91 -17.95 19.67
C SER A 671 -7.46 -18.99 20.64
N ARG A 672 -6.56 -19.71 21.33
CA ARG A 672 -6.86 -20.67 22.40
C ARG A 672 -5.72 -20.72 23.41
N ARG A 673 -6.01 -21.02 24.68
CA ARG A 673 -4.98 -21.21 25.71
C ARG A 673 -4.08 -22.41 25.39
N LEU A 674 -2.77 -22.26 25.60
CA LEU A 674 -1.73 -23.28 25.37
C LEU A 674 -1.92 -24.57 26.19
N SER A 675 -2.54 -24.45 27.37
CA SER A 675 -2.85 -25.59 28.23
C SER A 675 -4.04 -26.41 27.73
N ALA A 676 -4.88 -25.87 26.84
CA ALA A 676 -5.99 -26.59 26.23
C ALA A 676 -5.48 -27.53 25.12
N LYS A 677 -5.96 -28.78 25.14
CA LYS A 677 -5.68 -29.80 24.13
C LYS A 677 -6.92 -30.08 23.30
N THR A 678 -6.74 -30.39 22.02
CA THR A 678 -7.85 -30.78 21.15
C THR A 678 -8.47 -32.09 21.64
N GLN A 679 -9.81 -32.08 21.72
CA GLN A 679 -10.64 -33.22 22.10
C GLN A 679 -11.61 -33.48 20.95
N ILE A 680 -11.26 -34.44 20.10
CA ILE A 680 -11.97 -34.76 18.85
C ILE A 680 -13.45 -35.04 19.16
N GLY A 681 -14.35 -34.38 18.42
CA GLY A 681 -15.79 -34.52 18.57
C GLY A 681 -16.40 -33.97 19.87
N LYS A 682 -15.63 -33.29 20.73
CA LYS A 682 -16.09 -32.73 22.00
C LYS A 682 -15.86 -31.21 22.04
N ASP A 683 -16.69 -30.51 21.29
CA ASP A 683 -16.66 -29.06 21.19
C ASP A 683 -18.04 -28.49 20.82
N LEU A 684 -18.09 -27.16 20.72
CA LEU A 684 -19.34 -26.45 20.50
C LEU A 684 -19.98 -26.80 19.16
N ILE A 685 -19.23 -26.96 18.06
CA ILE A 685 -19.83 -27.27 16.76
C ILE A 685 -20.54 -28.64 16.76
N HIS A 686 -20.17 -29.54 17.67
CA HIS A 686 -20.84 -30.82 17.93
C HIS A 686 -21.96 -30.73 19.01
N ASN A 687 -22.35 -29.52 19.43
CA ASN A 687 -23.28 -29.22 20.54
C ASN A 687 -22.79 -29.70 21.92
N LEU A 688 -21.48 -29.80 22.15
CA LEU A 688 -20.91 -30.30 23.42
C LEU A 688 -20.04 -29.25 24.11
N CYS A 689 -20.07 -29.19 25.43
CA CYS A 689 -19.18 -28.31 26.18
C CYS A 689 -17.71 -28.79 26.04
N PRO A 690 -16.77 -27.98 25.52
CA PRO A 690 -15.37 -28.40 25.34
C PRO A 690 -14.67 -28.75 26.66
N SER A 691 -15.12 -28.15 27.77
CA SER A 691 -14.60 -28.45 29.11
C SER A 691 -15.14 -29.78 29.65
N CYS A 692 -16.46 -29.91 29.86
CA CYS A 692 -17.05 -31.07 30.55
C CYS A 692 -17.71 -32.13 29.66
N GLY A 693 -18.01 -31.82 28.39
CA GLY A 693 -18.67 -32.75 27.45
C GLY A 693 -20.19 -32.89 27.64
N ALA A 694 -20.81 -32.05 28.46
CA ALA A 694 -22.26 -32.01 28.57
C ALA A 694 -22.91 -31.32 27.35
N ASP A 695 -24.13 -31.73 27.03
CA ASP A 695 -24.94 -31.14 25.95
C ASP A 695 -25.10 -29.63 26.13
N SER A 696 -24.84 -28.90 25.04
CA SER A 696 -24.79 -27.45 24.98
C SER A 696 -25.31 -26.97 23.62
N PRO A 697 -26.62 -27.13 23.34
CA PRO A 697 -27.22 -26.70 22.08
C PRO A 697 -27.15 -25.18 21.90
N PHE A 698 -27.05 -24.73 20.65
CA PHE A 698 -26.89 -23.32 20.24
C PHE A 698 -28.04 -22.37 20.62
N SER A 699 -29.07 -22.86 21.31
CA SER A 699 -30.29 -22.12 21.66
C SER A 699 -30.18 -21.20 22.89
N HIS A 700 -29.01 -21.11 23.53
CA HIS A 700 -28.83 -20.34 24.77
C HIS A 700 -28.03 -19.06 24.55
N THR A 701 -28.63 -17.90 24.85
CA THR A 701 -27.99 -16.56 24.82
C THR A 701 -26.89 -16.35 25.88
N THR A 702 -26.64 -17.35 26.72
CA THR A 702 -25.63 -17.32 27.78
C THR A 702 -24.30 -17.87 27.26
N THR A 703 -23.17 -17.20 27.51
CA THR A 703 -21.84 -17.68 27.08
C THR A 703 -21.22 -18.70 28.03
N LYS A 704 -21.98 -19.22 29.00
CA LYS A 704 -21.50 -20.08 30.10
C LYS A 704 -22.19 -21.44 30.09
N CYS A 705 -21.42 -22.51 30.25
CA CYS A 705 -21.96 -23.85 30.46
C CYS A 705 -22.70 -23.94 31.80
N GLN A 706 -23.99 -24.30 31.76
CA GLN A 706 -24.82 -24.47 32.96
C GLN A 706 -24.33 -25.57 33.93
N TYR A 707 -23.56 -26.55 33.44
CA TYR A 707 -23.09 -27.70 34.24
C TYR A 707 -21.74 -27.46 34.91
N CYS A 708 -20.73 -27.01 34.16
CA CYS A 708 -19.35 -26.83 34.69
C CYS A 708 -18.93 -25.37 34.87
N GLY A 709 -19.76 -24.41 34.45
CA GLY A 709 -19.44 -22.98 34.53
C GLY A 709 -18.38 -22.47 33.55
N SER A 710 -17.87 -23.32 32.64
CA SER A 710 -16.92 -22.92 31.59
C SER A 710 -17.51 -21.82 30.70
N ILE A 711 -16.72 -20.77 30.44
CA ILE A 711 -17.08 -19.70 29.49
C ILE A 711 -16.65 -20.14 28.08
N PHE A 712 -17.58 -20.15 27.15
CA PHE A 712 -17.41 -20.71 25.80
C PHE A 712 -16.46 -19.88 24.94
N ASN A 713 -16.71 -18.57 24.81
CA ASN A 713 -15.90 -17.66 24.00
C ASN A 713 -14.70 -17.04 24.76
N SER A 714 -14.21 -17.72 25.80
CA SER A 714 -13.04 -17.26 26.56
C SER A 714 -11.70 -17.63 25.91
N GLY A 715 -11.66 -18.66 25.06
CA GLY A 715 -10.43 -19.28 24.56
C GLY A 715 -9.80 -20.28 25.54
N GLU A 716 -10.39 -20.50 26.72
CA GLU A 716 -9.79 -21.34 27.78
C GLU A 716 -9.82 -22.85 27.49
N ASN A 717 -10.78 -23.32 26.68
CA ASN A 717 -11.01 -24.75 26.44
C ASN A 717 -11.09 -25.12 24.96
N ASP A 718 -11.37 -24.16 24.07
CA ASP A 718 -11.49 -24.36 22.62
C ASP A 718 -11.15 -23.05 21.89
N TRP A 719 -10.98 -23.15 20.57
CA TRP A 719 -10.64 -22.04 19.68
C TRP A 719 -11.76 -20.99 19.58
N VAL A 720 -11.38 -19.73 19.72
CA VAL A 720 -12.26 -18.56 19.57
C VAL A 720 -11.72 -17.67 18.46
N LEU A 721 -12.60 -17.20 17.57
CA LEU A 721 -12.28 -16.20 16.55
C LEU A 721 -12.09 -14.85 17.24
N SER A 722 -10.83 -14.44 17.40
CA SER A 722 -10.41 -13.24 18.12
C SER A 722 -10.19 -12.04 17.21
N GLU A 723 -10.02 -12.25 15.89
CA GLU A 723 -9.81 -11.18 14.93
C GLU A 723 -10.32 -11.57 13.53
N ILE A 724 -10.77 -10.57 12.76
CA ILE A 724 -10.99 -10.69 11.30
C ILE A 724 -10.43 -9.43 10.66
N THR A 725 -9.49 -9.62 9.74
CA THR A 725 -8.66 -8.57 9.13
C THR A 725 -8.55 -8.84 7.63
N GLN A 726 -8.45 -7.80 6.80
CA GLN A 726 -8.27 -7.99 5.35
C GLN A 726 -6.83 -8.41 5.05
N VAL A 727 -6.62 -9.19 3.98
CA VAL A 727 -5.26 -9.64 3.58
C VAL A 727 -4.30 -8.47 3.32
N VAL A 728 -4.81 -7.32 2.86
CA VAL A 728 -4.01 -6.10 2.62
C VAL A 728 -3.67 -5.30 3.89
N GLU A 729 -4.45 -5.49 4.96
CA GLU A 729 -4.22 -4.85 6.28
C GLU A 729 -3.50 -5.81 7.26
N TRP A 730 -3.28 -7.07 6.86
CA TRP A 730 -2.64 -8.09 7.69
C TRP A 730 -1.12 -7.99 7.60
N ASP A 731 -0.51 -7.47 8.66
CA ASP A 731 0.94 -7.34 8.83
C ASP A 731 1.43 -8.25 9.97
N THR A 732 2.61 -8.85 9.80
CA THR A 732 3.30 -9.59 10.87
C THR A 732 4.19 -8.69 11.72
N ASP A 733 4.59 -7.53 11.20
CA ASP A 733 5.60 -6.65 11.80
C ASP A 733 4.91 -5.53 12.61
N ARG A 734 4.25 -5.94 13.70
CA ARG A 734 3.48 -5.07 14.62
C ARG A 734 4.36 -4.04 15.37
N PHE A 735 3.77 -2.94 15.84
CA PHE A 735 4.47 -1.90 16.63
C PHE A 735 5.24 -2.40 17.88
N MET A 736 4.90 -3.56 18.43
CA MET A 736 5.49 -4.11 19.64
C MET A 736 5.75 -5.61 19.51
N ASP A 737 7.00 -6.04 19.68
CA ASP A 737 7.35 -7.46 19.71
C ASP A 737 6.69 -8.12 20.93
N TYR A 738 5.78 -9.05 20.63
CA TYR A 738 5.04 -9.84 21.59
C TYR A 738 5.98 -10.63 22.53
N ARG A 739 7.12 -11.12 22.05
CA ARG A 739 8.13 -11.81 22.87
C ARG A 739 8.82 -10.85 23.84
N GLU A 740 9.02 -9.60 23.45
CA GLU A 740 9.59 -8.58 24.33
C GLU A 740 8.60 -8.12 25.40
N PHE A 741 7.34 -7.86 25.03
CA PHE A 741 6.30 -7.54 26.02
C PHE A 741 6.17 -8.64 27.07
N ALA A 742 6.06 -9.90 26.66
CA ALA A 742 5.89 -11.02 27.60
C ALA A 742 7.08 -11.16 28.57
N LYS A 743 8.31 -10.88 28.12
CA LYS A 743 9.51 -10.85 28.97
C LYS A 743 9.55 -9.63 29.91
N LYS A 744 9.10 -8.47 29.44
CA LYS A 744 9.15 -7.19 30.15
C LYS A 744 8.02 -7.01 31.16
N HIS A 745 6.89 -7.67 30.93
CA HIS A 745 5.65 -7.53 31.69
C HIS A 745 5.10 -8.88 32.15
N THR A 746 5.96 -9.71 32.76
CA THR A 746 5.62 -11.03 33.33
C THR A 746 4.50 -11.00 34.38
N GLU A 747 4.30 -9.85 35.03
CA GLU A 747 3.23 -9.61 36.00
C GLU A 747 1.89 -9.15 35.36
N SER A 748 1.81 -9.03 34.02
CA SER A 748 0.61 -8.55 33.34
C SER A 748 -0.57 -9.53 33.54
N PRO A 749 -1.76 -9.04 33.94
CA PRO A 749 -2.97 -9.86 34.08
C PRO A 749 -3.67 -10.14 32.74
N SER A 750 -3.18 -9.62 31.63
CA SER A 750 -3.74 -9.77 30.28
C SER A 750 -2.65 -9.94 29.22
N SER A 751 -2.98 -10.64 28.14
CA SER A 751 -2.17 -10.67 26.94
C SER A 751 -2.39 -9.47 26.02
N ILE A 752 -1.48 -9.23 25.07
CA ILE A 752 -1.66 -8.22 24.02
C ILE A 752 -2.97 -8.48 23.26
N GLN A 753 -3.24 -9.72 22.86
CA GLN A 753 -4.45 -10.07 22.12
C GLN A 753 -5.73 -9.80 22.93
N ILE A 754 -5.71 -10.02 24.25
CA ILE A 754 -6.83 -9.68 25.14
C ILE A 754 -6.97 -8.16 25.28
N LEU A 755 -5.87 -7.40 25.33
CA LEU A 755 -5.88 -5.94 25.37
C LEU A 755 -6.44 -5.33 24.08
N GLU A 756 -6.01 -5.83 22.91
CA GLU A 756 -6.47 -5.37 21.59
C GLU A 756 -7.96 -5.70 21.38
N ASP A 757 -8.39 -6.92 21.71
CA ASP A 757 -9.81 -7.31 21.62
C ASP A 757 -10.69 -6.47 22.57
N ARG A 758 -10.23 -6.26 23.81
CA ARG A 758 -10.95 -5.45 24.80
C ARG A 758 -10.99 -3.98 24.40
N ALA A 759 -9.88 -3.42 23.89
CA ALA A 759 -9.84 -2.08 23.33
C ALA A 759 -10.84 -1.95 22.17
N SER A 760 -10.84 -2.91 21.24
CA SER A 760 -11.76 -2.93 20.10
C SER A 760 -13.22 -2.94 20.57
N SER A 761 -13.57 -3.79 21.54
CA SER A 761 -14.90 -3.81 22.15
C SER A 761 -15.29 -2.44 22.74
N LEU A 762 -14.37 -1.77 23.44
CA LEU A 762 -14.64 -0.47 24.08
C LEU A 762 -14.77 0.66 23.05
N PHE A 763 -13.94 0.64 22.01
CA PHE A 763 -13.99 1.60 20.91
C PHE A 763 -15.31 1.55 20.15
N TRP A 764 -15.80 0.36 19.81
CA TRP A 764 -17.09 0.19 19.15
C TRP A 764 -18.26 0.66 20.04
N LYS A 765 -18.24 0.34 21.34
CA LYS A 765 -19.23 0.87 22.29
C LYS A 765 -19.19 2.41 22.37
N TRP A 766 -18.00 3.03 22.33
CA TRP A 766 -17.86 4.49 22.29
C TRP A 766 -18.42 5.12 21.00
N ILE A 767 -18.13 4.55 19.82
CA ILE A 767 -18.73 4.96 18.54
C ILE A 767 -20.26 4.95 18.63
N TYR A 768 -20.82 3.86 19.16
CA TYR A 768 -22.27 3.71 19.29
C TYR A 768 -22.87 4.70 20.29
N ALA A 769 -22.23 4.87 21.45
CA ALA A 769 -22.64 5.83 22.47
C ALA A 769 -22.67 7.26 21.92
N LYS A 770 -21.64 7.68 21.16
CA LYS A 770 -21.61 8.98 20.46
C LYS A 770 -22.71 9.11 19.40
N THR A 771 -22.99 8.04 18.66
CA THR A 771 -24.05 8.02 17.63
C THR A 771 -25.43 8.24 18.24
N LYS A 772 -25.68 7.61 19.40
CA LYS A 772 -26.91 7.74 20.19
C LYS A 772 -26.95 9.01 21.05
N ALA A 773 -25.80 9.66 21.29
CA ALA A 773 -25.61 10.70 22.28
C ALA A 773 -26.00 10.29 23.72
N ASP A 774 -25.86 8.99 24.03
CA ASP A 774 -26.28 8.41 25.31
C ASP A 774 -25.09 7.74 26.02
N PRO A 775 -24.63 8.27 27.18
CA PRO A 775 -23.52 7.70 27.92
C PRO A 775 -23.80 6.32 28.55
N LYS A 776 -25.06 5.86 28.60
CA LYS A 776 -25.41 4.55 29.20
C LYS A 776 -24.71 3.37 28.52
N TYR A 777 -24.48 3.43 27.21
CA TYR A 777 -23.84 2.38 26.43
C TYR A 777 -22.38 2.09 26.83
N ILE A 778 -21.74 2.99 27.58
CA ILE A 778 -20.35 2.84 28.08
C ILE A 778 -20.21 3.07 29.59
N SER A 779 -21.28 3.40 30.33
CA SER A 779 -21.16 3.82 31.74
C SER A 779 -20.58 2.75 32.67
N ARG A 780 -20.79 1.46 32.35
CA ARG A 780 -20.20 0.32 33.10
C ARG A 780 -18.73 0.06 32.77
N GLU A 781 -18.21 0.75 31.75
CA GLU A 781 -16.94 0.48 31.10
C GLU A 781 -15.92 1.62 31.31
N THR A 782 -16.30 2.72 31.98
CA THR A 782 -15.43 3.87 32.26
C THR A 782 -15.74 4.52 33.61
N THR A 783 -14.70 5.00 34.30
CA THR A 783 -14.82 5.91 35.44
C THR A 783 -14.68 7.38 35.07
N ASN A 784 -14.29 7.70 33.83
CA ASN A 784 -14.01 9.06 33.40
C ASN A 784 -15.30 9.82 33.05
N LYS A 785 -15.71 10.73 33.95
CA LYS A 785 -16.87 11.61 33.76
C LYS A 785 -16.76 12.52 32.54
N SER A 786 -15.56 12.98 32.18
CA SER A 786 -15.34 13.82 31.00
C SER A 786 -15.70 13.08 29.72
N LEU A 787 -15.35 11.79 29.64
CA LEU A 787 -15.66 10.93 28.50
C LEU A 787 -17.17 10.69 28.37
N LEU A 788 -17.86 10.47 29.49
CA LEU A 788 -19.34 10.37 29.54
C LEU A 788 -20.04 11.68 29.13
N GLU A 789 -19.51 12.84 29.50
CA GLU A 789 -20.05 14.14 29.03
C GLU A 789 -19.74 14.39 27.55
N GLY A 790 -18.54 14.01 27.08
CA GLY A 790 -18.13 14.14 25.68
C GLY A 790 -19.01 13.33 24.73
N VAL A 791 -19.42 12.13 25.13
CA VAL A 791 -20.34 11.25 24.39
C VAL A 791 -21.72 11.86 24.15
N LYS A 792 -22.20 12.78 25.00
CA LYS A 792 -23.48 13.48 24.80
C LYS A 792 -23.48 14.41 23.58
N ARG A 793 -22.30 14.72 23.01
CA ARG A 793 -22.20 15.44 21.73
C ARG A 793 -22.37 14.45 20.59
N ARG A 794 -23.57 14.43 19.99
CA ARG A 794 -23.90 13.50 18.91
C ARG A 794 -22.95 13.64 17.73
N GLU A 795 -22.34 12.52 17.32
CA GLU A 795 -21.52 12.40 16.12
C GLU A 795 -21.99 11.15 15.36
N LEU A 796 -22.24 11.26 14.05
CA LEU A 796 -22.67 10.13 13.22
C LEU A 796 -21.47 9.58 12.45
N PHE A 797 -21.35 8.25 12.42
CA PHE A 797 -20.31 7.54 11.70
C PHE A 797 -20.98 6.64 10.65
N PHE A 798 -20.80 6.99 9.38
CA PHE A 798 -21.36 6.25 8.25
C PHE A 798 -20.29 5.25 7.76
N LEU A 799 -20.69 3.98 7.56
CA LEU A 799 -19.81 2.88 7.17
C LEU A 799 -18.44 2.83 7.91
N PRO A 800 -18.41 2.80 9.26
CA PRO A 800 -17.15 2.74 10.00
C PRO A 800 -16.43 1.39 9.82
N VAL A 801 -15.11 1.45 9.61
CA VAL A 801 -14.22 0.28 9.46
C VAL A 801 -12.97 0.48 10.32
N VAL A 802 -12.63 -0.49 11.16
CA VAL A 802 -11.34 -0.54 11.88
C VAL A 802 -10.39 -1.44 11.09
N GLY A 803 -9.24 -0.88 10.70
CA GLY A 803 -8.17 -1.57 9.97
C GLY A 803 -7.16 -2.26 10.90
N SER A 804 -6.67 -1.55 11.93
CA SER A 804 -5.81 -2.15 12.96
C SER A 804 -6.09 -1.61 14.37
N VAL A 805 -5.74 -2.44 15.37
CA VAL A 805 -5.69 -2.11 16.80
C VAL A 805 -4.39 -2.69 17.34
N GLU A 806 -3.49 -1.85 17.84
CA GLU A 806 -2.15 -2.28 18.27
C GLU A 806 -1.78 -1.69 19.63
N VAL A 807 -1.28 -2.50 20.58
CA VAL A 807 -0.78 -1.99 21.86
C VAL A 807 0.51 -1.19 21.64
N SER A 808 0.48 0.11 21.95
CA SER A 808 1.64 1.02 21.81
C SER A 808 2.40 1.23 23.11
N SER A 809 1.77 1.07 24.28
CA SER A 809 2.46 1.10 25.58
C SER A 809 1.71 0.34 26.67
N PHE A 810 2.45 -0.10 27.70
CA PHE A 810 1.93 -0.76 28.88
C PHE A 810 2.77 -0.40 30.11
N GLN A 811 2.13 -0.17 31.25
CA GLN A 811 2.77 0.26 32.50
C GLN A 811 2.12 -0.41 33.71
N ASN A 812 2.93 -1.00 34.58
CA ASN A 812 2.52 -1.39 35.93
C ASN A 812 2.72 -0.17 36.88
N LYS A 813 1.67 0.30 37.54
CA LYS A 813 1.70 1.39 38.53
C LYS A 813 1.68 0.88 39.98
N GLY A 814 1.89 -0.42 40.19
CA GLY A 814 1.89 -1.10 41.49
C GLY A 814 0.48 -1.53 41.93
N THR A 815 -0.46 -0.60 42.02
CA THR A 815 -1.87 -0.89 42.39
C THR A 815 -2.83 -0.95 41.20
N SER A 816 -2.36 -0.57 40.02
CA SER A 816 -3.13 -0.62 38.77
C SER A 816 -2.20 -0.85 37.58
N PHE A 817 -2.77 -1.27 36.46
CA PHE A 817 -2.09 -1.35 35.18
C PHE A 817 -2.70 -0.34 34.20
N GLU A 818 -1.87 0.26 33.35
CA GLU A 818 -2.29 1.13 32.25
C GLU A 818 -1.80 0.54 30.92
N ALA A 819 -2.63 0.59 29.89
CA ALA A 819 -2.28 0.22 28.52
C ALA A 819 -2.76 1.31 27.55
N VAL A 820 -2.04 1.52 26.45
CA VAL A 820 -2.49 2.41 25.36
C VAL A 820 -2.55 1.59 24.08
N CYS A 821 -3.68 1.65 23.38
CA CYS A 821 -3.91 0.98 22.10
C CYS A 821 -4.11 2.02 21.01
N ASN A 822 -3.32 1.95 19.94
CA ASN A 822 -3.49 2.78 18.75
C ASN A 822 -4.49 2.13 17.79
N PHE A 823 -5.45 2.91 17.31
CA PHE A 823 -6.44 2.51 16.32
C PHE A 823 -6.13 3.15 14.98
N ARG A 824 -6.17 2.37 13.91
CA ARG A 824 -6.28 2.86 12.53
C ARG A 824 -7.66 2.49 12.02
N TRP A 825 -8.47 3.48 11.65
CA TRP A 825 -9.86 3.26 11.24
C TRP A 825 -10.30 4.29 10.22
N SER A 826 -11.49 4.13 9.66
CA SER A 826 -12.13 5.15 8.83
C SER A 826 -13.63 5.18 9.04
N ALA A 827 -14.24 6.33 8.76
CA ALA A 827 -15.70 6.50 8.68
C ALA A 827 -16.04 7.73 7.84
N ALA A 828 -17.17 7.69 7.13
CA ALA A 828 -17.69 8.88 6.44
C ALA A 828 -18.48 9.76 7.41
N ARG A 829 -18.37 11.10 7.27
CA ARG A 829 -19.09 12.08 8.11
C ARG A 829 -20.56 12.27 7.73
N ARG A 830 -20.95 11.82 6.54
CA ARG A 830 -22.33 11.80 6.03
C ARG A 830 -22.48 10.69 5.00
N ASN A 831 -23.71 10.23 4.79
CA ASN A 831 -24.04 9.28 3.73
C ASN A 831 -23.52 9.76 2.36
N ASN A 832 -23.01 8.84 1.54
CA ASN A 832 -22.40 9.06 0.23
C ASN A 832 -21.14 9.96 0.19
N LEU A 833 -20.39 10.08 1.29
CA LEU A 833 -18.98 10.53 1.24
C LEU A 833 -18.02 9.34 1.29
N LEU A 834 -16.81 9.56 0.79
CA LEU A 834 -15.68 8.66 1.04
C LEU A 834 -15.38 8.63 2.55
N PRO A 835 -15.08 7.45 3.12
CA PRO A 835 -14.59 7.34 4.49
C PRO A 835 -13.30 8.13 4.69
N GLU A 836 -13.24 8.90 5.77
CA GLU A 836 -12.02 9.59 6.18
C GLU A 836 -11.19 8.65 7.05
N HIS A 837 -9.91 8.48 6.73
CA HIS A 837 -8.96 7.79 7.59
C HIS A 837 -8.74 8.59 8.87
N LYS A 838 -8.73 7.89 10.01
CA LYS A 838 -8.62 8.43 11.35
C LYS A 838 -7.67 7.56 12.17
N ARG A 839 -7.04 8.18 13.17
CA ARG A 839 -6.29 7.48 14.20
C ARG A 839 -6.81 7.93 15.56
N ASN A 840 -6.84 7.00 16.51
CA ASN A 840 -7.15 7.32 17.91
C ASN A 840 -6.25 6.52 18.85
N ASN A 841 -5.98 7.07 20.03
CA ASN A 841 -5.31 6.36 21.12
C ASN A 841 -6.32 6.10 22.23
N LEU A 842 -6.57 4.83 22.57
CA LEU A 842 -7.38 4.45 23.72
C LEU A 842 -6.47 4.13 24.89
N LYS A 843 -6.61 4.88 25.99
CA LYS A 843 -5.99 4.52 27.27
C LYS A 843 -6.94 3.62 28.05
N LEU A 844 -6.48 2.43 28.39
CA LEU A 844 -7.17 1.48 29.25
C LEU A 844 -6.50 1.43 30.63
N VAL A 845 -7.30 1.27 31.68
CA VAL A 845 -6.83 1.14 33.06
C VAL A 845 -7.49 -0.06 33.74
N LEU A 846 -6.69 -0.86 34.44
CA LEU A 846 -7.15 -1.96 35.29
C LEU A 846 -6.68 -1.71 36.73
N SER A 847 -7.61 -1.27 37.59
CA SER A 847 -7.36 -0.92 39.00
C SER A 847 -7.75 -2.04 39.99
N GLY A 848 -7.97 -3.26 39.50
CA GLY A 848 -8.47 -4.39 40.28
C GLY A 848 -8.03 -5.74 39.71
N THR A 849 -8.53 -6.84 40.29
CA THR A 849 -8.16 -8.19 39.87
C THR A 849 -9.02 -8.68 38.71
N ARG A 850 -8.42 -8.84 37.52
CA ARG A 850 -9.08 -9.50 36.38
C ARG A 850 -9.22 -11.00 36.63
N GLU A 851 -10.38 -11.60 36.32
CA GLU A 851 -10.54 -13.06 36.38
C GLU A 851 -9.78 -13.72 35.24
N THR A 852 -8.83 -14.62 35.55
CA THR A 852 -7.96 -15.26 34.54
C THR A 852 -8.75 -16.07 33.52
N LYS A 853 -9.84 -16.72 33.94
CA LYS A 853 -10.74 -17.52 33.08
C LYS A 853 -11.65 -16.70 32.17
N LEU A 854 -11.64 -15.37 32.29
CA LEU A 854 -12.42 -14.49 31.43
C LEU A 854 -11.90 -14.53 29.98
N GLY A 855 -10.57 -14.60 29.80
CA GLY A 855 -9.94 -14.71 28.49
C GLY A 855 -10.41 -13.61 27.53
N PHE A 856 -10.88 -14.02 26.35
CA PHE A 856 -11.49 -13.18 25.30
C PHE A 856 -13.00 -12.87 25.48
N SER A 857 -13.62 -13.32 26.58
CA SER A 857 -15.03 -13.05 26.86
C SER A 857 -15.24 -11.70 27.55
N GLU A 858 -16.44 -11.15 27.38
CA GLU A 858 -16.93 -10.01 28.16
C GLU A 858 -17.41 -10.46 29.55
N VAL A 859 -17.45 -9.53 30.52
CA VAL A 859 -17.98 -9.81 31.86
C VAL A 859 -19.49 -10.04 31.77
N THR A 860 -19.94 -11.20 32.24
CA THR A 860 -21.35 -11.62 32.24
C THR A 860 -21.89 -11.82 33.65
N CYS A 861 -23.20 -12.05 33.78
CA CYS A 861 -23.83 -12.35 35.05
C CYS A 861 -23.23 -13.63 35.66
N LYS A 862 -22.60 -13.51 36.85
CA LYS A 862 -21.91 -14.62 37.53
C LYS A 862 -22.78 -15.87 37.72
N LYS A 863 -24.09 -15.69 37.90
CA LYS A 863 -25.09 -16.76 38.12
C LYS A 863 -25.43 -17.54 36.86
N CYS A 864 -25.92 -16.88 35.81
CA CYS A 864 -26.40 -17.57 34.59
C CYS A 864 -25.49 -17.45 33.36
N GLY A 865 -24.46 -16.60 33.38
CA GLY A 865 -23.66 -16.28 32.20
C GLY A 865 -24.40 -15.48 31.12
N GLY A 866 -25.55 -14.89 31.46
CA GLY A 866 -26.25 -13.95 30.59
C GLY A 866 -25.47 -12.64 30.47
N PRO A 867 -25.41 -12.03 29.27
CA PRO A 867 -24.73 -10.76 29.07
C PRO A 867 -25.34 -9.65 29.92
N PHE A 868 -24.55 -8.62 30.21
CA PHE A 868 -25.06 -7.40 30.82
C PHE A 868 -25.80 -6.55 29.76
N PRO A 869 -26.99 -6.01 30.07
CA PRO A 869 -27.65 -5.03 29.23
C PRO A 869 -26.82 -3.74 29.10
N GLU A 870 -26.90 -3.11 27.94
CA GLU A 870 -26.21 -1.85 27.58
C GLU A 870 -26.85 -0.59 28.21
N THR A 871 -27.70 -0.76 29.22
CA THR A 871 -28.49 0.29 29.85
C THR A 871 -28.28 0.32 31.37
N ASP A 872 -28.96 1.25 32.03
CA ASP A 872 -28.99 1.49 33.48
C ASP A 872 -29.72 0.40 34.29
N ALA A 873 -29.98 -0.78 33.72
CA ALA A 873 -30.57 -1.91 34.43
C ALA A 873 -29.64 -2.43 35.55
N THR A 874 -30.14 -2.52 36.78
CA THR A 874 -29.39 -2.98 37.95
C THR A 874 -29.40 -4.50 38.14
N ASN A 875 -30.14 -5.23 37.28
CA ASN A 875 -30.39 -6.66 37.39
C ASN A 875 -30.23 -7.34 36.03
N CYS A 876 -29.72 -8.57 36.02
CA CYS A 876 -29.57 -9.38 34.81
C CYS A 876 -30.94 -9.74 34.23
N ASP A 877 -31.18 -9.48 32.95
CA ASP A 877 -32.47 -9.75 32.31
C ASP A 877 -32.92 -11.22 32.39
N TYR A 878 -31.96 -12.15 32.38
CA TYR A 878 -32.21 -13.59 32.32
C TYR A 878 -32.54 -14.21 33.67
N CYS A 879 -31.78 -13.90 34.73
CA CYS A 879 -31.92 -14.55 36.04
C CYS A 879 -32.27 -13.60 37.20
N LYS A 880 -32.46 -12.31 36.90
CA LYS A 880 -32.80 -11.21 37.81
C LYS A 880 -31.81 -10.94 38.95
N GLU A 881 -30.68 -11.65 38.97
CA GLU A 881 -29.56 -11.38 39.88
C GLU A 881 -29.04 -9.95 39.71
N PRO A 882 -28.70 -9.23 40.80
CA PRO A 882 -28.04 -7.93 40.69
C PRO A 882 -26.77 -7.97 39.85
N ILE A 883 -26.53 -6.94 39.06
CA ILE A 883 -25.31 -6.79 38.24
C ILE A 883 -24.57 -5.50 38.65
N PRO A 884 -23.23 -5.47 38.56
CA PRO A 884 -22.45 -4.35 39.06
C PRO A 884 -22.55 -3.11 38.16
N ASP A 885 -22.45 -1.94 38.77
CA ASP A 885 -22.44 -0.65 38.07
C ASP A 885 -21.17 -0.40 37.25
N LEU A 886 -20.08 -1.07 37.60
CA LEU A 886 -18.79 -1.02 36.91
C LEU A 886 -18.29 -2.47 36.70
N VAL A 887 -17.77 -2.79 35.52
CA VAL A 887 -17.18 -4.11 35.29
C VAL A 887 -15.83 -4.23 36.01
N ASN A 888 -15.45 -5.47 36.33
CA ASN A 888 -14.15 -5.79 36.92
C ASN A 888 -13.21 -6.36 35.84
N ASP A 889 -12.91 -5.52 34.85
CA ASP A 889 -11.98 -5.76 33.73
C ASP A 889 -11.35 -4.39 33.35
N TRP A 890 -10.52 -4.34 32.30
CA TRP A 890 -9.94 -3.10 31.78
C TRP A 890 -11.03 -2.09 31.41
N LEU A 891 -10.94 -0.89 31.99
CA LEU A 891 -11.86 0.23 31.78
C LEU A 891 -11.25 1.22 30.78
N LEU A 892 -12.11 1.86 30.00
CA LEU A 892 -11.73 2.98 29.15
C LEU A 892 -11.50 4.23 30.02
N GLU A 893 -10.28 4.73 30.06
CA GLU A 893 -9.95 5.95 30.82
C GLU A 893 -9.90 7.18 29.92
N GLU A 894 -9.33 7.07 28.71
CA GLU A 894 -9.13 8.20 27.79
C GLU A 894 -9.25 7.75 26.34
N ILE A 895 -9.69 8.65 25.47
CA ILE A 895 -9.70 8.47 24.02
C ILE A 895 -9.38 9.81 23.35
N ASP A 896 -8.23 9.84 22.68
CA ASP A 896 -7.71 10.98 21.90
C ASP A 896 -7.75 10.65 20.41
#